data_AF-A0A3N5SFN0-F1
#
_entry.id   AF-A0A3N5SFN0-F1
#
_cell.length_a   1.000
_cell.length_b   1.000
_cell.length_c   1.000
_cell.angle_alpha   90.00
_cell.angle_beta   90.00
_cell.angle_gamma   90.00
#
_symmetry.space_group_name_H-M   'P 1'
#
loop_
_entity.id
_entity.type
_entity.pdbx_description
1 polymer ?
#
loop_
_entity_poly.entity_id
_entity_poly.type
_entity_poly.pdbx_seq_one_letter_code
_entity_poly.pdbx_strand_id
1 'polypeptide(L)'
;MKHRLFILAVMAMIVMQLFAGSSQPAKAAVPAFPGAVGFGTSTPGGRGGKVLYVTNLNDSGAGSLRDALTATGARTVLFRVSGTITLNSDIDINNPFLTVAGQTAPGEGVQVRGAQIKIQSHDILIRYLKVRSGDAPSSSSPADRDAVTLNPGSSGDGVYNVVVDHSTMIWGPDVAGITFLNGSRDATVSYSIIGEGLYASNHPEAVVSQGGHSLGTNITELNSSSYPTRITVHHNLITTSDDRNPRIIGGVNIDLVNNVIYNWGKAASQGNPRSVNLIGNMFIKGPMTKNPTGWTPKVESGASQRSGVVYEAGNVGEGLTAMRGSPSSVYAGARFSPYSMGSEDSAQNAYSKVVADAGANRNVANAAGDYATRRDAVDQRILNNLTSRTGSFLNGVGKGGTGGYPEIAWPNLAGGQSAADGDNDGMPDAWEQKYFGNTSRGSASNSSGDLDGDGYTDLEEYLNGTDPAGGITLPSEPTPQPTAQPTAQPTGQPTAQPTAQPTAQPTAQPTAQPTAEPTSPPVDPASKSMVFTPSDDASVLESKAGNNYGSDNFLVVDKQPATEFYMKFQVNGVNGAKVTSAKIRLFCKDSSAEGGKLKFVKNNDWKEGQITWKNKPDTVGDVVSKVEKVVEGTWYEFDVTSLVTGDGTFSFRIHSPNDNNANYFSKEGNKSPELVVEVKP
;
A
#
# COMPACT_ATOMS: atom_id res chain seq x y z
N MET A 1 2.93 34.77 65.76
CA MET A 1 2.48 33.42 65.36
C MET A 1 1.28 33.41 64.42
N LYS A 2 0.20 34.17 64.69
CA LYS A 2 -1.04 34.15 63.88
C LYS A 2 -0.88 34.58 62.40
N HIS A 3 0.04 35.51 62.08
CA HIS A 3 0.31 35.92 60.69
C HIS A 3 1.14 34.91 59.87
N ARG A 4 2.02 34.14 60.51
CA ARG A 4 2.81 33.11 59.81
C ARG A 4 1.97 31.87 59.47
N LEU A 5 0.96 31.56 60.28
CA LEU A 5 0.04 30.46 60.02
C LEU A 5 -0.93 30.76 58.86
N PHE A 6 -1.31 32.03 58.68
CA PHE A 6 -2.19 32.46 57.58
C PHE A 6 -1.47 32.44 56.23
N ILE A 7 -0.19 32.87 56.19
CA ILE A 7 0.63 32.82 54.97
C ILE A 7 0.95 31.37 54.56
N LEU A 8 1.18 30.46 55.52
CA LEU A 8 1.34 29.03 55.21
C LEU A 8 0.05 28.38 54.71
N ALA A 9 -1.11 28.76 55.24
CA ALA A 9 -2.40 28.22 54.78
C ALA A 9 -2.77 28.71 53.37
N VAL A 10 -2.47 29.96 53.03
CA VAL A 10 -2.70 30.52 51.68
C VAL A 10 -1.71 29.96 50.66
N MET A 11 -0.44 29.74 51.03
CA MET A 11 0.51 29.04 50.15
C MET A 11 0.14 27.56 49.96
N ALA A 12 -0.38 26.88 50.97
CA ALA A 12 -0.85 25.50 50.84
C ALA A 12 -2.07 25.38 49.90
N MET A 13 -2.99 26.35 49.91
CA MET A 13 -4.12 26.38 48.97
C MET A 13 -3.71 26.72 47.52
N ILE A 14 -2.74 27.61 47.32
CA ILE A 14 -2.20 27.94 45.99
C ILE A 14 -1.40 26.76 45.42
N VAL A 15 -0.66 26.03 46.26
CA VAL A 15 0.05 24.81 45.86
C VAL A 15 -0.93 23.66 45.58
N MET A 16 -2.04 23.53 46.31
CA MET A 16 -3.08 22.53 46.00
C MET A 16 -3.86 22.84 44.70
N GLN A 17 -3.96 24.08 44.27
CA GLN A 17 -4.55 24.45 42.97
C GLN A 17 -3.59 24.26 41.77
N LEU A 18 -2.28 24.18 42.01
CA LEU A 18 -1.27 23.92 40.98
C LEU A 18 -1.05 22.42 40.67
N PHE A 19 -1.63 21.51 41.46
CA PHE A 19 -1.53 20.05 41.24
C PHE A 19 -2.85 19.38 40.84
N ALA A 20 -3.92 20.15 40.64
CA ALA A 20 -5.11 19.67 39.93
C ALA A 20 -4.94 19.85 38.42
N GLY A 21 -3.80 19.40 37.88
CA GLY A 21 -3.68 19.20 36.45
C GLY A 21 -4.62 18.05 36.10
N SER A 22 -5.74 18.36 35.43
CA SER A 22 -6.50 17.34 34.73
C SER A 22 -5.51 16.53 33.90
N SER A 23 -5.33 15.25 34.22
CA SER A 23 -4.68 14.32 33.30
C SER A 23 -5.63 14.22 32.10
N GLN A 24 -5.52 15.16 31.16
CA GLN A 24 -6.00 14.92 29.82
C GLN A 24 -5.35 13.60 29.40
N PRO A 25 -6.13 12.60 28.95
CA PRO A 25 -5.53 11.41 28.38
C PRO A 25 -4.54 11.89 27.32
N ALA A 26 -3.31 11.39 27.34
CA ALA A 26 -2.34 11.67 26.30
C ALA A 26 -3.02 11.37 24.96
N LYS A 27 -3.10 12.35 24.05
CA LYS A 27 -3.61 12.14 22.69
C LYS A 27 -2.78 11.00 22.12
N ALA A 28 -3.43 9.91 21.69
CA ALA A 28 -2.74 8.76 21.13
C ALA A 28 -1.79 9.21 20.02
N ALA A 29 -0.59 8.64 19.95
CA ALA A 29 0.40 9.03 18.95
C ALA A 29 -0.18 8.82 17.54
N VAL A 30 -0.23 9.90 16.75
CA VAL A 30 -0.76 9.90 15.38
C VAL A 30 0.20 9.11 14.49
N PRO A 31 -0.23 7.99 13.87
CA PRO A 31 0.62 7.21 12.98
C PRO A 31 1.17 8.04 11.81
N ALA A 32 2.23 7.56 11.17
CA ALA A 32 2.92 8.24 10.06
C ALA A 32 1.98 8.61 8.89
N PHE A 33 0.95 7.80 8.68
CA PHE A 33 -0.18 8.07 7.79
C PHE A 33 -1.38 7.21 8.21
N PRO A 34 -2.62 7.55 7.79
CA PRO A 34 -3.80 6.76 8.11
C PRO A 34 -3.65 5.29 7.71
N GLY A 35 -3.86 4.38 8.67
CA GLY A 35 -3.73 2.94 8.45
C GLY A 35 -2.30 2.40 8.44
N ALA A 36 -1.27 3.21 8.74
CA ALA A 36 0.10 2.73 8.89
C ALA A 36 0.24 1.75 10.07
N VAL A 37 0.80 0.57 9.83
CA VAL A 37 1.04 -0.47 10.84
C VAL A 37 2.50 -0.90 10.79
N GLY A 38 3.11 -1.20 11.93
CA GLY A 38 4.51 -1.61 11.99
C GLY A 38 5.31 -0.84 13.05
N PHE A 39 6.51 -1.31 13.37
CA PHE A 39 7.30 -0.72 14.45
C PHE A 39 7.79 0.71 14.17
N GLY A 40 7.89 1.13 12.91
CA GLY A 40 8.35 2.47 12.55
C GLY A 40 7.24 3.51 12.41
N THR A 41 5.97 3.09 12.50
CA THR A 41 4.85 3.94 12.09
C THR A 41 4.44 4.98 13.12
N SER A 42 5.10 5.06 14.26
CA SER A 42 4.98 6.21 15.18
C SER A 42 5.81 7.42 14.72
N THR A 43 6.54 7.32 13.61
CA THR A 43 7.30 8.44 13.06
C THR A 43 6.38 9.60 12.67
N PRO A 44 6.67 10.85 13.08
CA PRO A 44 5.97 12.02 12.55
C PRO A 44 6.46 12.38 11.15
N GLY A 45 7.57 11.79 10.67
CA GLY A 45 8.23 12.24 9.46
C GLY A 45 8.47 13.76 9.49
N GLY A 46 8.10 14.43 8.41
CA GLY A 46 8.16 15.89 8.25
C GLY A 46 6.93 16.67 8.73
N ARG A 47 5.99 16.05 9.45
CA ARG A 47 4.72 16.66 9.89
C ARG A 47 4.90 18.04 10.52
N GLY A 48 4.12 19.01 10.05
CA GLY A 48 4.18 20.41 10.51
C GLY A 48 5.46 21.16 10.13
N GLY A 49 6.36 20.53 9.37
CA GLY A 49 7.61 21.09 8.90
C GLY A 49 7.47 21.99 7.66
N LYS A 50 8.62 22.39 7.13
CA LYS A 50 8.70 23.18 5.89
C LYS A 50 8.35 22.33 4.69
N VAL A 51 7.71 22.94 3.69
CA VAL A 51 7.55 22.34 2.37
C VAL A 51 8.76 22.67 1.50
N LEU A 52 9.38 21.64 0.91
CA LEU A 52 10.49 21.77 -0.03
C LEU A 52 10.13 21.12 -1.36
N TYR A 53 10.35 21.82 -2.47
CA TYR A 53 10.11 21.28 -3.80
C TYR A 53 11.39 20.82 -4.48
N VAL A 54 11.35 19.61 -5.03
CA VAL A 54 12.27 19.18 -6.08
C VAL A 54 11.76 19.74 -7.42
N THR A 55 12.53 20.63 -8.01
CA THR A 55 12.17 21.41 -9.22
C THR A 55 13.07 21.13 -10.42
N ASN A 56 14.11 20.31 -10.24
CA ASN A 56 14.99 19.90 -11.32
C ASN A 56 15.54 18.49 -11.09
N LEU A 57 16.08 17.90 -12.17
CA LEU A 57 16.64 16.54 -12.15
C LEU A 57 18.16 16.52 -11.90
N ASN A 58 18.75 17.64 -11.49
CA ASN A 58 20.18 17.70 -11.19
C ASN A 58 20.48 16.91 -9.91
N ASP A 59 21.70 16.37 -9.82
CA ASP A 59 22.19 15.66 -8.63
C ASP A 59 22.31 16.57 -7.40
N SER A 60 22.63 17.85 -7.58
CA SER A 60 22.86 18.80 -6.49
C SER A 60 22.50 20.24 -6.88
N GLY A 61 22.53 21.13 -5.88
CA GLY A 61 22.15 22.54 -6.02
C GLY A 61 20.69 22.79 -5.65
N ALA A 62 20.31 24.07 -5.60
CA ALA A 62 18.97 24.49 -5.18
C ALA A 62 17.87 23.78 -5.99
N GLY A 63 16.87 23.24 -5.28
CA GLY A 63 15.73 22.54 -5.90
C GLY A 63 16.05 21.13 -6.42
N SER A 64 17.24 20.60 -6.15
CA SER A 64 17.56 19.18 -6.39
C SER A 64 17.00 18.28 -5.28
N LEU A 65 16.85 16.99 -5.57
CA LEU A 65 16.49 16.00 -4.55
C LEU A 65 17.50 15.98 -3.40
N ARG A 66 18.80 16.02 -3.70
CA ARG A 66 19.86 16.01 -2.69
C ARG A 66 19.76 17.19 -1.73
N ASP A 67 19.51 18.38 -2.24
CA ASP A 67 19.33 19.60 -1.44
C ASP A 67 18.16 19.44 -0.46
N ALA A 68 17.02 18.93 -0.95
CA ALA A 68 15.84 18.70 -0.11
C ALA A 68 16.05 17.59 0.95
N LEU A 69 16.65 16.46 0.58
CA LEU A 69 16.85 15.33 1.50
C LEU A 69 17.93 15.61 2.56
N THR A 70 18.91 16.47 2.26
CA THR A 70 20.00 16.80 3.19
C THR A 70 19.75 18.08 4.00
N ALA A 71 18.66 18.82 3.72
CA ALA A 71 18.28 20.00 4.49
C ALA A 71 18.02 19.70 5.98
N THR A 72 18.14 20.73 6.82
CA THR A 72 17.91 20.64 8.28
C THR A 72 16.48 21.04 8.64
N GLY A 73 16.03 20.55 9.80
CA GLY A 73 14.69 20.81 10.35
C GLY A 73 13.60 19.91 9.77
N ALA A 74 12.43 19.94 10.42
CA ALA A 74 11.26 19.20 9.97
C ALA A 74 10.86 19.66 8.56
N ARG A 75 10.68 18.71 7.64
CA ARG A 75 10.41 19.03 6.22
C ARG A 75 9.66 17.93 5.48
N THR A 76 8.75 18.36 4.60
CA THR A 76 8.07 17.51 3.63
C THR A 76 8.55 17.87 2.22
N VAL A 77 9.09 16.88 1.52
CA VAL A 77 9.65 17.01 0.18
C VAL A 77 8.62 16.58 -0.85
N LEU A 78 8.23 17.52 -1.72
CA LEU A 78 7.32 17.32 -2.85
C LEU A 78 8.07 17.47 -4.19
N PHE A 79 7.48 16.99 -5.27
CA PHE A 79 8.09 16.96 -6.60
C PHE A 79 7.27 17.78 -7.61
N ARG A 80 7.92 18.72 -8.29
CA ARG A 80 7.36 19.45 -9.46
C ARG A 80 7.91 18.95 -10.79
N VAL A 81 8.74 17.92 -10.75
CA VAL A 81 9.38 17.30 -11.91
C VAL A 81 9.19 15.80 -11.89
N SER A 82 9.23 15.21 -13.07
CA SER A 82 9.22 13.77 -13.33
C SER A 82 10.45 13.40 -14.14
N GLY A 83 10.91 12.16 -14.04
CA GLY A 83 12.05 11.67 -14.81
C GLY A 83 13.15 11.06 -13.97
N THR A 84 14.36 11.03 -14.52
CA THR A 84 15.50 10.33 -13.93
C THR A 84 16.49 11.31 -13.32
N ILE A 85 16.68 11.20 -12.00
CA ILE A 85 17.75 11.87 -11.26
C ILE A 85 18.95 10.91 -11.24
N THR A 86 20.04 11.30 -11.90
CA THR A 86 21.29 10.53 -11.89
C THR A 86 22.22 11.11 -10.84
N LEU A 87 22.49 10.35 -9.80
CA LEU A 87 23.32 10.76 -8.68
C LEU A 87 24.81 10.54 -8.98
N ASN A 88 25.66 11.46 -8.53
CA ASN A 88 27.12 11.31 -8.64
C ASN A 88 27.74 10.60 -7.43
N SER A 89 27.04 10.62 -6.29
CA SER A 89 27.43 9.99 -5.02
C SER A 89 26.18 9.64 -4.21
N ASP A 90 26.34 8.89 -3.13
CA ASP A 90 25.24 8.52 -2.24
C ASP A 90 24.59 9.78 -1.63
N ILE A 91 23.27 9.75 -1.37
CA ILE A 91 22.62 10.77 -0.54
C ILE A 91 22.58 10.26 0.88
N ASP A 92 23.32 10.94 1.77
CA ASP A 92 23.32 10.66 3.20
C ASP A 92 22.28 11.53 3.92
N ILE A 93 21.15 10.92 4.30
CA ILE A 93 20.11 11.55 5.12
C ILE A 93 20.54 11.51 6.59
N ASN A 94 21.23 12.57 7.00
CA ASN A 94 21.74 12.76 8.36
C ASN A 94 20.83 13.63 9.25
N ASN A 95 19.79 14.25 8.68
CA ASN A 95 18.91 15.17 9.40
C ASN A 95 17.51 14.55 9.58
N PRO A 96 16.98 14.51 10.83
CA PRO A 96 15.72 13.84 11.15
C PRO A 96 14.50 14.63 10.66
N PHE A 97 13.31 14.10 10.94
CA PHE A 97 12.01 14.73 10.68
C PHE A 97 11.79 15.04 9.19
N LEU A 98 11.78 13.99 8.38
CA LEU A 98 11.70 14.08 6.92
C LEU A 98 10.53 13.25 6.39
N THR A 99 9.65 13.87 5.60
CA THR A 99 8.72 13.15 4.71
C THR A 99 9.17 13.34 3.27
N VAL A 100 9.28 12.26 2.49
CA VAL A 100 9.48 12.28 1.04
C VAL A 100 8.22 11.75 0.37
N ALA A 101 7.48 12.63 -0.28
CA ALA A 101 6.19 12.32 -0.89
C ALA A 101 6.33 12.12 -2.41
N GLY A 102 6.87 10.96 -2.81
CA GLY A 102 7.12 10.62 -4.23
C GLY A 102 5.86 10.67 -5.10
N GLN A 103 4.68 10.45 -4.52
CA GLN A 103 3.40 10.47 -5.22
C GLN A 103 3.01 11.86 -5.75
N THR A 104 3.69 12.91 -5.31
CA THR A 104 3.47 14.29 -5.77
C THR A 104 4.13 14.55 -7.12
N ALA A 105 5.05 13.68 -7.54
CA ALA A 105 5.69 13.81 -8.85
C ALA A 105 4.64 13.62 -9.96
N PRO A 106 4.70 14.43 -11.03
CA PRO A 106 3.77 14.28 -12.14
C PRO A 106 4.11 13.08 -13.04
N GLY A 107 3.20 12.73 -13.95
CA GLY A 107 3.47 11.73 -14.99
C GLY A 107 3.70 10.34 -14.43
N GLU A 108 4.81 9.70 -14.78
CA GLU A 108 5.25 8.41 -14.20
C GLU A 108 6.17 8.56 -12.98
N GLY A 109 6.29 9.77 -12.45
CA GLY A 109 7.03 10.08 -11.24
C GLY A 109 8.53 10.26 -11.44
N VAL A 110 9.29 10.08 -10.37
CA VAL A 110 10.74 10.23 -10.35
C VAL A 110 11.43 8.90 -10.03
N GLN A 111 12.54 8.64 -10.73
CA GLN A 111 13.49 7.60 -10.35
C GLN A 111 14.87 8.17 -10.03
N VAL A 112 15.53 7.55 -9.07
CA VAL A 112 16.91 7.82 -8.66
C VAL A 112 17.78 6.68 -9.16
N ARG A 113 18.93 7.00 -9.78
CA ARG A 113 19.94 6.01 -10.19
C ARG A 113 21.36 6.49 -9.98
N GLY A 114 22.33 5.57 -10.08
CA GLY A 114 23.75 5.89 -10.04
C GLY A 114 24.34 5.96 -8.63
N ALA A 115 23.51 6.02 -7.58
CA ALA A 115 23.94 5.91 -6.20
C ALA A 115 22.79 5.42 -5.31
N GLN A 116 23.07 5.25 -4.01
CA GLN A 116 22.09 4.79 -3.03
C GLN A 116 21.53 5.95 -2.19
N ILE A 117 20.42 5.70 -1.48
CA ILE A 117 19.96 6.55 -0.38
C ILE A 117 20.36 5.91 0.95
N LYS A 118 21.18 6.62 1.74
CA LYS A 118 21.61 6.19 3.08
C LYS A 118 20.84 6.96 4.13
N ILE A 119 20.08 6.26 4.95
CA ILE A 119 19.39 6.78 6.12
C ILE A 119 20.28 6.56 7.34
N GLN A 120 20.73 7.66 7.94
CA GLN A 120 21.66 7.68 9.06
C GLN A 120 21.14 8.52 10.25
N SER A 121 19.83 8.79 10.24
CA SER A 121 19.10 9.56 11.25
C SER A 121 17.73 8.91 11.53
N HIS A 122 16.84 9.61 12.20
CA HIS A 122 15.57 9.10 12.70
C HIS A 122 14.36 9.95 12.29
N ASP A 123 13.16 9.41 12.51
CA ASP A 123 11.87 10.03 12.19
C ASP A 123 11.76 10.39 10.70
N ILE A 124 11.84 9.37 9.85
CA ILE A 124 11.87 9.49 8.38
C ILE A 124 10.73 8.68 7.75
N LEU A 125 9.99 9.31 6.85
CA LEU A 125 8.96 8.69 6.03
C LEU A 125 9.33 8.86 4.55
N ILE A 126 9.46 7.77 3.80
CA ILE A 126 9.66 7.80 2.34
C ILE A 126 8.52 7.03 1.70
N ARG A 127 7.79 7.68 0.79
CA ARG A 127 6.68 7.05 0.06
C ARG A 127 6.81 7.23 -1.44
N TYR A 128 6.39 6.22 -2.21
CA TYR A 128 6.24 6.31 -3.68
C TYR A 128 7.51 6.74 -4.44
N LEU A 129 8.69 6.47 -3.89
CA LEU A 129 9.96 6.78 -4.54
C LEU A 129 10.51 5.54 -5.27
N LYS A 130 11.08 5.75 -6.47
CA LYS A 130 11.79 4.71 -7.22
C LYS A 130 13.29 4.89 -7.03
N VAL A 131 13.94 4.00 -6.30
CA VAL A 131 15.39 3.97 -6.11
C VAL A 131 15.95 2.78 -6.87
N ARG A 132 16.59 3.08 -8.01
CA ARG A 132 17.12 2.11 -8.96
C ARG A 132 18.62 2.35 -9.12
N SER A 133 19.41 1.99 -8.11
CA SER A 133 20.81 2.42 -8.03
C SER A 133 21.64 1.96 -9.24
N GLY A 134 21.40 0.76 -9.75
CA GLY A 134 22.18 0.16 -10.84
C GLY A 134 23.64 -0.03 -10.44
N ASP A 135 24.52 -0.31 -11.40
CA ASP A 135 25.96 -0.51 -11.17
C ASP A 135 26.86 0.43 -12.00
N ALA A 136 26.27 1.46 -12.62
CA ALA A 136 27.01 2.46 -13.38
C ALA A 136 28.09 3.12 -12.50
N PRO A 137 29.28 3.42 -13.06
CA PRO A 137 30.37 4.06 -12.32
C PRO A 137 29.92 5.37 -11.68
N SER A 138 30.20 5.53 -10.39
CA SER A 138 29.97 6.76 -9.60
C SER A 138 31.19 7.05 -8.73
N SER A 139 31.21 8.21 -8.08
CA SER A 139 32.30 8.57 -7.16
C SER A 139 32.27 7.84 -5.80
N SER A 140 31.10 7.34 -5.37
CA SER A 140 30.96 6.39 -4.24
C SER A 140 31.24 4.96 -4.69
N SER A 141 31.76 4.09 -3.80
CA SER A 141 32.07 2.67 -4.06
C SER A 141 30.92 2.01 -4.82
N PRO A 142 30.99 1.92 -6.18
CA PRO A 142 29.83 1.60 -6.99
C PRO A 142 29.48 0.11 -6.89
N ALA A 143 30.41 -0.69 -6.33
CA ALA A 143 30.26 -2.08 -6.01
C ALA A 143 29.29 -2.31 -4.84
N ASP A 144 29.51 -1.65 -3.71
CA ASP A 144 28.88 -1.97 -2.42
C ASP A 144 27.58 -1.18 -2.19
N ARG A 145 26.91 -0.82 -3.28
CA ARG A 145 25.70 0.01 -3.20
C ARG A 145 24.48 -0.88 -3.05
N ASP A 146 23.64 -0.48 -2.12
CA ASP A 146 22.26 -0.95 -2.04
C ASP A 146 21.33 0.06 -2.73
N ALA A 147 20.02 -0.21 -2.82
CA ALA A 147 19.09 0.87 -3.18
C ALA A 147 18.88 1.81 -1.98
N VAL A 148 18.52 1.24 -0.84
CA VAL A 148 18.29 1.99 0.41
C VAL A 148 18.98 1.31 1.58
N THR A 149 19.76 2.06 2.34
CA THR A 149 20.46 1.54 3.52
C THR A 149 20.04 2.29 4.77
N LEU A 150 19.59 1.58 5.80
CA LEU A 150 19.44 2.09 7.16
C LEU A 150 20.64 1.62 7.96
N ASN A 151 21.59 2.52 8.20
CA ASN A 151 22.80 2.20 8.93
C ASN A 151 23.17 3.37 9.84
N PRO A 152 23.23 3.16 11.18
CA PRO A 152 23.80 4.13 12.09
C PRO A 152 25.18 4.55 11.59
N GLY A 153 25.24 5.76 11.02
CA GLY A 153 26.47 6.35 10.56
C GLY A 153 27.30 6.88 11.73
N SER A 154 28.28 7.70 11.41
CA SER A 154 29.09 8.40 12.41
C SER A 154 28.35 9.55 13.10
N SER A 155 27.08 9.83 12.73
CA SER A 155 26.25 10.91 13.28
C SER A 155 25.97 10.78 14.78
N GLY A 156 25.92 9.55 15.30
CA GLY A 156 25.64 9.27 16.72
C GLY A 156 24.15 9.33 17.09
N ASP A 157 23.28 9.89 16.25
CA ASP A 157 21.83 9.98 16.47
C ASP A 157 21.14 8.60 16.44
N GLY A 158 21.78 7.62 15.81
CA GLY A 158 21.18 6.31 15.54
C GLY A 158 20.13 6.37 14.43
N VAL A 159 19.57 5.21 14.08
CA VAL A 159 18.56 5.08 13.03
C VAL A 159 17.32 4.44 13.62
N TYR A 160 16.24 5.21 13.74
CA TYR A 160 14.97 4.73 14.29
C TYR A 160 13.76 5.51 13.81
N ASN A 161 12.56 4.95 13.98
CA ASN A 161 11.29 5.54 13.51
C ASN A 161 11.34 5.83 12.00
N VAL A 162 11.62 4.80 11.20
CA VAL A 162 11.76 4.93 9.75
C VAL A 162 10.68 4.12 9.04
N VAL A 163 9.96 4.74 8.11
CA VAL A 163 8.98 4.07 7.26
C VAL A 163 9.37 4.26 5.80
N VAL A 164 9.43 3.15 5.06
CA VAL A 164 9.53 3.14 3.60
C VAL A 164 8.30 2.41 3.06
N ASP A 165 7.36 3.15 2.48
CA ASP A 165 6.07 2.64 2.06
C ASP A 165 5.84 2.85 0.56
N HIS A 166 5.16 1.92 -0.12
CA HIS A 166 4.83 2.02 -1.54
C HIS A 166 6.00 2.44 -2.45
N SER A 167 7.21 1.98 -2.17
CA SER A 167 8.40 2.40 -2.91
C SER A 167 8.94 1.26 -3.77
N THR A 168 9.73 1.59 -4.79
CA THR A 168 10.41 0.60 -5.63
C THR A 168 11.91 0.73 -5.38
N MET A 169 12.53 -0.31 -4.81
CA MET A 169 13.94 -0.31 -4.43
C MET A 169 14.61 -1.49 -5.13
N ILE A 170 15.33 -1.19 -6.22
CA ILE A 170 15.87 -2.23 -7.07
C ILE A 170 17.27 -2.00 -7.64
N TRP A 171 17.87 -3.09 -8.13
CA TRP A 171 19.12 -3.11 -8.92
C TRP A 171 20.35 -2.56 -8.19
N GLY A 172 20.35 -2.54 -6.86
CA GLY A 172 21.59 -2.44 -6.07
C GLY A 172 22.58 -3.58 -6.41
N PRO A 173 23.86 -3.26 -6.65
CA PRO A 173 24.89 -4.23 -7.03
C PRO A 173 25.40 -5.11 -5.89
N ASP A 174 25.35 -4.67 -4.63
CA ASP A 174 25.51 -5.56 -3.47
C ASP A 174 24.13 -6.10 -3.07
N VAL A 175 23.27 -5.29 -2.43
CA VAL A 175 21.88 -5.66 -2.13
C VAL A 175 20.91 -4.84 -2.98
N ALA A 176 20.04 -5.53 -3.71
CA ALA A 176 19.19 -4.89 -4.71
C ALA A 176 18.27 -3.80 -4.13
N GLY A 177 17.66 -4.09 -2.98
CA GLY A 177 16.62 -3.29 -2.38
C GLY A 177 17.07 -2.58 -1.11
N ILE A 178 16.43 -2.93 0.01
CA ILE A 178 16.59 -2.26 1.30
C ILE A 178 17.39 -3.11 2.30
N THR A 179 18.29 -2.47 3.03
CA THR A 179 19.15 -3.11 4.03
C THR A 179 19.08 -2.41 5.38
N PHE A 180 18.85 -3.19 6.44
CA PHE A 180 18.83 -2.74 7.84
C PHE A 180 20.09 -3.25 8.53
N LEU A 181 20.97 -2.33 8.94
CA LEU A 181 22.27 -2.64 9.53
C LEU A 181 22.34 -2.23 11.00
N ASN A 182 23.11 -3.01 11.76
CA ASN A 182 23.56 -2.65 13.10
C ASN A 182 22.39 -2.18 13.98
N GLY A 183 22.57 -1.15 14.81
CA GLY A 183 21.56 -0.64 15.73
C GLY A 183 20.37 0.10 15.09
N SER A 184 20.06 -0.14 13.81
CA SER A 184 18.80 0.31 13.23
C SER A 184 17.62 -0.34 13.96
N ARG A 185 16.59 0.44 14.28
CA ARG A 185 15.43 -0.07 14.99
C ARG A 185 14.15 0.66 14.61
N ASP A 186 13.00 0.17 15.05
CA ASP A 186 11.72 0.88 14.88
C ASP A 186 11.50 1.28 13.42
N ALA A 187 11.58 0.28 12.54
CA ALA A 187 11.49 0.53 11.12
C ALA A 187 10.42 -0.33 10.47
N THR A 188 9.81 0.19 9.42
CA THR A 188 8.78 -0.50 8.65
C THR A 188 9.03 -0.31 7.17
N VAL A 189 9.02 -1.42 6.43
CA VAL A 189 8.91 -1.39 4.97
C VAL A 189 7.63 -2.09 4.55
N SER A 190 6.79 -1.36 3.81
CA SER A 190 5.44 -1.80 3.46
C SER A 190 5.07 -1.53 2.01
N TYR A 191 4.23 -2.40 1.44
CA TYR A 191 3.66 -2.23 0.10
C TYR A 191 4.68 -1.88 -0.99
N SER A 192 5.93 -2.34 -0.84
CA SER A 192 7.03 -1.95 -1.72
C SER A 192 7.45 -3.09 -2.65
N ILE A 193 8.09 -2.73 -3.77
CA ILE A 193 8.79 -3.69 -4.64
C ILE A 193 10.28 -3.65 -4.26
N ILE A 194 10.81 -4.82 -3.90
CA ILE A 194 12.18 -5.02 -3.42
C ILE A 194 12.81 -6.13 -4.29
N GLY A 195 13.98 -5.92 -4.86
CA GLY A 195 14.59 -6.87 -5.82
C GLY A 195 15.15 -6.09 -6.99
N GLU A 196 15.11 -6.50 -8.24
CA GLU A 196 15.86 -7.68 -8.67
C GLU A 196 17.36 -7.45 -8.41
N GLY A 197 18.06 -8.37 -7.75
CA GLY A 197 19.51 -8.28 -7.60
C GLY A 197 20.25 -8.49 -8.92
N LEU A 198 21.37 -7.78 -9.10
CA LEU A 198 22.19 -7.92 -10.30
C LEU A 198 23.10 -9.16 -10.21
N TYR A 199 22.92 -10.12 -11.11
CA TYR A 199 23.66 -11.38 -11.11
C TYR A 199 25.14 -11.21 -11.45
N ALA A 200 25.44 -10.54 -12.58
CA ALA A 200 26.76 -10.00 -12.88
C ALA A 200 26.69 -8.48 -12.82
N SER A 201 27.56 -7.85 -12.06
CA SER A 201 27.60 -6.39 -11.85
C SER A 201 29.03 -5.92 -11.63
N ASN A 202 29.23 -4.66 -11.30
CA ASN A 202 30.53 -4.13 -10.88
C ASN A 202 30.89 -4.45 -9.41
N HIS A 203 30.06 -5.21 -8.69
CA HIS A 203 30.41 -5.74 -7.37
C HIS A 203 31.49 -6.84 -7.50
N PRO A 204 32.57 -6.83 -6.66
CA PRO A 204 33.66 -7.79 -6.73
C PRO A 204 33.23 -9.26 -6.63
N GLU A 205 32.17 -9.55 -5.89
CA GLU A 205 31.64 -10.91 -5.71
C GLU A 205 30.69 -11.34 -6.84
N ALA A 206 30.33 -10.44 -7.78
CA ALA A 206 29.43 -10.72 -8.90
C ALA A 206 30.10 -11.52 -10.04
N VAL A 207 30.73 -12.63 -9.66
CA VAL A 207 31.52 -13.49 -10.53
C VAL A 207 30.66 -14.68 -10.97
N VAL A 208 30.50 -14.86 -12.28
CA VAL A 208 29.67 -15.93 -12.86
C VAL A 208 30.10 -17.33 -12.41
N SER A 209 31.42 -17.58 -12.34
CA SER A 209 31.95 -18.88 -11.89
C SER A 209 31.69 -19.15 -10.40
N GLN A 210 31.36 -18.13 -9.61
CA GLN A 210 30.94 -18.24 -8.21
C GLN A 210 29.40 -18.25 -8.06
N GLY A 211 28.67 -18.22 -9.18
CA GLY A 211 27.21 -18.22 -9.22
C GLY A 211 26.57 -16.84 -9.08
N GLY A 212 27.30 -15.77 -9.39
CA GLY A 212 26.81 -14.38 -9.39
C GLY A 212 26.51 -13.82 -7.99
N HIS A 213 26.09 -12.55 -7.94
CA HIS A 213 25.84 -11.80 -6.70
C HIS A 213 24.49 -11.06 -6.71
N SER A 214 23.43 -11.77 -7.07
CA SER A 214 22.07 -11.20 -7.07
C SER A 214 21.43 -11.36 -5.70
N LEU A 215 21.33 -10.27 -4.92
CA LEU A 215 20.84 -10.31 -3.54
C LEU A 215 19.64 -9.38 -3.32
N GLY A 216 18.61 -9.80 -2.58
CA GLY A 216 17.37 -9.02 -2.43
C GLY A 216 17.39 -7.93 -1.35
N THR A 217 17.44 -8.33 -0.08
CA THR A 217 17.32 -7.48 1.11
C THR A 217 17.96 -8.12 2.36
N ASN A 218 18.54 -7.29 3.22
CA ASN A 218 19.21 -7.72 4.45
C ASN A 218 18.64 -7.07 5.71
N ILE A 219 18.60 -7.86 6.78
CA ILE A 219 18.44 -7.37 8.16
C ILE A 219 19.58 -7.99 8.96
N THR A 220 20.68 -7.27 9.13
CA THR A 220 21.93 -7.90 9.61
C THR A 220 22.68 -7.09 10.65
N GLU A 221 23.13 -7.80 11.67
CA GLU A 221 24.25 -7.37 12.51
C GLU A 221 25.56 -7.51 11.72
N LEU A 222 26.42 -6.49 11.72
CA LEU A 222 27.80 -6.62 11.22
C LEU A 222 28.79 -6.93 12.35
N ASN A 223 28.37 -6.71 13.59
CA ASN A 223 29.07 -7.14 14.80
C ASN A 223 28.05 -7.54 15.88
N SER A 224 28.42 -8.44 16.78
CA SER A 224 27.50 -9.00 17.79
C SER A 224 27.00 -7.98 18.83
N SER A 225 27.61 -6.80 18.90
CA SER A 225 27.29 -5.75 19.88
C SER A 225 26.21 -4.79 19.40
N SER A 226 25.85 -4.81 18.11
CA SER A 226 24.87 -3.91 17.52
C SER A 226 24.09 -4.62 16.41
N TYR A 227 22.78 -4.73 16.57
CA TYR A 227 21.93 -5.53 15.69
C TYR A 227 20.54 -4.91 15.52
N PRO A 228 19.86 -5.18 14.38
CA PRO A 228 18.57 -4.58 14.14
C PRO A 228 17.51 -5.05 15.14
N THR A 229 16.64 -4.15 15.58
CA THR A 229 15.56 -4.50 16.52
C THR A 229 14.23 -3.89 16.10
N ARG A 230 13.10 -4.58 16.30
CA ARG A 230 11.77 -4.03 15.98
C ARG A 230 11.68 -3.55 14.53
N ILE A 231 11.85 -4.49 13.59
CA ILE A 231 11.75 -4.21 12.15
C ILE A 231 10.52 -4.94 11.60
N THR A 232 9.64 -4.22 10.93
CA THR A 232 8.48 -4.79 10.24
C THR A 232 8.69 -4.75 8.74
N VAL A 233 8.49 -5.88 8.09
CA VAL A 233 8.50 -6.04 6.63
C VAL A 233 7.16 -6.66 6.27
N HIS A 234 6.22 -5.90 5.71
CA HIS A 234 4.90 -6.43 5.39
C HIS A 234 4.32 -6.01 4.04
N HIS A 235 3.53 -6.89 3.43
CA HIS A 235 2.84 -6.59 2.17
C HIS A 235 3.78 -6.11 1.06
N ASN A 236 5.04 -6.57 1.05
CA ASN A 236 5.98 -6.25 -0.02
C ASN A 236 5.98 -7.34 -1.08
N LEU A 237 6.33 -6.97 -2.31
CA LEU A 237 6.84 -7.91 -3.31
C LEU A 237 8.37 -7.95 -3.20
N ILE A 238 8.90 -9.06 -2.68
CA ILE A 238 10.33 -9.36 -2.71
C ILE A 238 10.58 -10.27 -3.92
N THR A 239 11.10 -9.70 -4.99
CA THR A 239 11.17 -10.32 -6.33
C THR A 239 12.58 -10.80 -6.70
N THR A 240 12.63 -11.50 -7.83
CA THR A 240 13.75 -12.25 -8.42
C THR A 240 15.14 -11.79 -7.96
N SER A 241 15.72 -12.53 -7.02
CA SER A 241 17.12 -12.39 -6.61
C SER A 241 17.69 -13.76 -6.21
N ASP A 242 18.96 -14.05 -6.46
CA ASP A 242 19.54 -15.37 -6.18
C ASP A 242 19.49 -15.70 -4.68
N ASP A 243 19.80 -14.75 -3.79
CA ASP A 243 19.82 -14.98 -2.34
C ASP A 243 19.30 -13.77 -1.54
N ARG A 244 19.16 -13.91 -0.22
CA ARG A 244 18.82 -12.86 0.75
C ARG A 244 17.43 -12.24 0.49
N ASN A 245 16.32 -13.01 0.59
CA ASN A 245 14.95 -12.51 0.37
C ASN A 245 13.98 -12.68 1.57
N PRO A 246 14.20 -12.03 2.74
CA PRO A 246 15.44 -11.43 3.20
C PRO A 246 16.39 -12.45 3.84
N ARG A 247 17.64 -12.04 4.04
CA ARG A 247 18.53 -12.68 5.03
C ARG A 247 18.48 -11.92 6.35
N ILE A 248 18.27 -12.65 7.45
CA ILE A 248 18.20 -12.08 8.81
C ILE A 248 19.29 -12.67 9.71
N ILE A 249 20.30 -11.87 10.05
CA ILE A 249 21.37 -12.27 10.98
C ILE A 249 21.26 -11.45 12.25
N GLY A 250 21.02 -12.14 13.36
CA GLY A 250 21.00 -11.55 14.70
C GLY A 250 19.75 -10.75 15.09
N GLY A 251 19.00 -10.18 14.16
CA GLY A 251 17.88 -9.27 14.48
C GLY A 251 16.90 -9.78 15.55
N VAL A 252 16.35 -8.84 16.35
CA VAL A 252 15.40 -9.12 17.45
C VAL A 252 14.05 -8.49 17.12
N ASN A 253 12.97 -9.24 17.32
CA ASN A 253 11.58 -8.82 17.10
C ASN A 253 11.40 -8.32 15.66
N ILE A 254 11.77 -9.19 14.73
CA ILE A 254 11.56 -8.96 13.31
C ILE A 254 10.22 -9.54 12.92
N ASP A 255 9.35 -8.72 12.35
CA ASP A 255 8.05 -9.13 11.84
C ASP A 255 8.11 -9.17 10.31
N LEU A 256 8.23 -10.38 9.75
CA LEU A 256 8.17 -10.64 8.32
C LEU A 256 6.79 -11.22 7.99
N VAL A 257 5.84 -10.35 7.67
CA VAL A 257 4.41 -10.67 7.68
C VAL A 257 3.74 -10.36 6.33
N ASN A 258 2.97 -11.29 5.77
CA ASN A 258 2.16 -11.05 4.57
C ASN A 258 2.92 -10.50 3.34
N ASN A 259 4.17 -10.90 3.13
CA ASN A 259 4.91 -10.57 1.92
C ASN A 259 4.70 -11.62 0.83
N VAL A 260 4.88 -11.22 -0.43
CA VAL A 260 5.05 -12.14 -1.55
C VAL A 260 6.54 -12.24 -1.86
N ILE A 261 7.09 -13.44 -1.76
CA ILE A 261 8.50 -13.73 -2.05
C ILE A 261 8.53 -14.60 -3.30
N TYR A 262 9.14 -14.10 -4.37
CA TYR A 262 9.03 -14.70 -5.70
C TYR A 262 10.39 -14.91 -6.36
N ASN A 263 10.54 -16.08 -6.98
CA ASN A 263 11.60 -16.38 -7.96
C ASN A 263 13.03 -16.19 -7.45
N TRP A 264 13.27 -16.59 -6.20
CA TRP A 264 14.62 -16.62 -5.66
C TRP A 264 15.47 -17.68 -6.36
N GLY A 265 16.78 -17.71 -6.13
CA GLY A 265 17.68 -18.78 -6.58
C GLY A 265 18.05 -19.78 -5.48
N LYS A 266 19.09 -19.46 -4.72
CA LYS A 266 19.65 -20.20 -3.59
C LYS A 266 18.80 -20.15 -2.32
N ALA A 267 18.11 -19.05 -2.00
CA ALA A 267 17.21 -18.99 -0.84
C ALA A 267 16.10 -17.94 -1.00
N ALA A 268 14.89 -18.32 -0.57
CA ALA A 268 13.79 -17.39 -0.33
C ALA A 268 14.15 -16.52 0.89
N SER A 269 13.68 -16.86 2.08
CA SER A 269 14.14 -16.23 3.31
C SER A 269 15.14 -17.11 4.04
N GLN A 270 16.11 -16.51 4.74
CA GLN A 270 17.12 -17.28 5.46
C GLN A 270 17.72 -16.54 6.66
N GLY A 271 18.41 -17.27 7.54
CA GLY A 271 19.28 -16.65 8.54
C GLY A 271 19.28 -17.31 9.91
N ASN A 272 19.85 -16.57 10.88
CA ASN A 272 19.97 -16.95 12.29
C ASN A 272 19.58 -15.73 13.14
N PRO A 273 18.29 -15.32 13.14
CA PRO A 273 17.81 -14.21 13.95
C PRO A 273 17.92 -14.54 15.45
N ARG A 274 17.76 -13.53 16.30
CA ARG A 274 17.46 -13.73 17.73
C ARG A 274 15.96 -13.93 17.95
N SER A 275 15.11 -13.24 17.17
CA SER A 275 13.68 -13.56 17.07
C SER A 275 13.09 -13.02 15.76
N VAL A 276 12.33 -13.86 15.06
CA VAL A 276 11.52 -13.47 13.88
C VAL A 276 10.15 -14.12 13.93
N ASN A 277 9.12 -13.34 13.65
CA ASN A 277 7.78 -13.82 13.28
C ASN A 277 7.68 -13.87 11.76
N LEU A 278 7.65 -15.07 11.20
CA LEU A 278 7.42 -15.34 9.78
C LEU A 278 5.96 -15.76 9.60
N ILE A 279 5.07 -14.81 9.26
CA ILE A 279 3.62 -15.05 9.32
C ILE A 279 2.92 -14.69 8.02
N GLY A 280 2.07 -15.58 7.50
CA GLY A 280 1.14 -15.24 6.41
C GLY A 280 1.80 -14.87 5.08
N ASN A 281 3.08 -15.19 4.87
CA ASN A 281 3.79 -14.88 3.63
C ASN A 281 3.44 -15.89 2.53
N MET A 282 3.45 -15.42 1.28
CA MET A 282 3.26 -16.21 0.08
C MET A 282 4.62 -16.41 -0.61
N PHE A 283 5.10 -17.64 -0.65
CA PHE A 283 6.35 -18.02 -1.31
C PHE A 283 6.04 -18.68 -2.65
N ILE A 284 6.54 -18.12 -3.74
CA ILE A 284 6.20 -18.57 -5.09
C ILE A 284 7.47 -18.90 -5.86
N LYS A 285 7.59 -20.17 -6.24
CA LYS A 285 8.64 -20.64 -7.13
C LYS A 285 8.57 -19.94 -8.49
N GLY A 286 9.72 -19.60 -9.05
CA GLY A 286 9.84 -19.19 -10.44
C GLY A 286 10.98 -19.92 -11.17
N PRO A 287 11.27 -19.53 -12.43
CA PRO A 287 12.30 -20.17 -13.25
C PRO A 287 13.70 -20.18 -12.63
N MET A 288 14.02 -19.19 -11.78
CA MET A 288 15.34 -19.08 -11.15
C MET A 288 15.49 -19.95 -9.90
N THR A 289 14.39 -20.49 -9.37
CA THR A 289 14.37 -21.20 -8.08
C THR A 289 15.06 -22.55 -8.09
N LYS A 290 16.19 -22.59 -7.37
CA LYS A 290 17.01 -23.79 -7.14
C LYS A 290 16.69 -24.46 -5.81
N ASN A 291 16.49 -23.68 -4.74
CA ASN A 291 16.17 -24.21 -3.41
C ASN A 291 14.67 -24.07 -3.11
N PRO A 292 13.86 -25.15 -3.11
CA PRO A 292 12.42 -25.07 -2.88
C PRO A 292 12.02 -25.00 -1.39
N THR A 293 12.79 -24.27 -0.57
CA THR A 293 12.52 -24.08 0.87
C THR A 293 12.16 -22.63 1.18
N GLY A 294 11.08 -22.43 1.95
CA GLY A 294 10.60 -21.08 2.33
C GLY A 294 11.54 -20.35 3.28
N TRP A 295 11.92 -21.00 4.39
CA TRP A 295 12.91 -20.49 5.34
C TRP A 295 14.11 -21.43 5.45
N THR A 296 15.31 -20.92 5.21
CA THR A 296 16.57 -21.67 5.36
C THR A 296 17.36 -21.16 6.57
N PRO A 297 17.49 -21.95 7.66
CA PRO A 297 18.38 -21.59 8.76
C PRO A 297 19.83 -21.44 8.27
N LYS A 298 20.48 -20.34 8.63
CA LYS A 298 21.83 -20.01 8.16
C LYS A 298 22.60 -19.20 9.19
N VAL A 299 23.79 -19.66 9.54
CA VAL A 299 24.73 -18.95 10.43
C VAL A 299 25.81 -18.23 9.64
N GLU A 300 26.36 -17.17 10.22
CA GLU A 300 27.64 -16.61 9.75
C GLU A 300 28.79 -17.55 10.12
N SER A 301 29.89 -17.47 9.37
CA SER A 301 31.05 -18.33 9.57
C SER A 301 31.55 -18.28 11.02
N GLY A 302 31.69 -19.45 11.65
CA GLY A 302 32.14 -19.59 13.04
C GLY A 302 31.05 -19.37 14.11
N ALA A 303 29.83 -19.01 13.75
CA ALA A 303 28.72 -18.86 14.69
C ALA A 303 27.93 -20.18 14.89
N SER A 304 27.29 -20.32 16.05
CA SER A 304 26.38 -21.42 16.34
C SER A 304 24.93 -21.06 16.00
N GLN A 305 24.15 -22.07 15.59
CA GLN A 305 22.73 -21.91 15.32
C GLN A 305 21.98 -21.62 16.63
N ARG A 306 21.13 -20.59 16.64
CA ARG A 306 20.27 -20.27 17.79
C ARG A 306 19.01 -21.15 17.73
N SER A 307 18.54 -21.59 18.90
CA SER A 307 17.35 -22.45 19.03
C SER A 307 16.12 -21.64 19.40
N GLY A 308 14.95 -22.00 18.87
CA GLY A 308 13.67 -21.36 19.19
C GLY A 308 13.59 -19.89 18.83
N VAL A 309 14.15 -19.48 17.69
CA VAL A 309 14.26 -18.08 17.23
C VAL A 309 13.38 -17.73 16.04
N VAL A 310 12.68 -18.71 15.44
CA VAL A 310 11.78 -18.50 14.30
C VAL A 310 10.38 -18.98 14.66
N TYR A 311 9.42 -18.07 14.75
CA TYR A 311 8.00 -18.43 14.83
C TYR A 311 7.42 -18.40 13.41
N GLU A 312 6.71 -19.45 13.03
CA GLU A 312 6.23 -19.65 11.67
C GLU A 312 4.76 -20.06 11.70
N ALA A 313 3.89 -19.28 11.05
CA ALA A 313 2.45 -19.52 11.00
C ALA A 313 1.80 -18.99 9.72
N GLY A 314 0.84 -19.72 9.15
CA GLY A 314 -0.01 -19.22 8.05
C GLY A 314 0.69 -18.93 6.72
N ASN A 315 1.97 -19.27 6.57
CA ASN A 315 2.69 -19.10 5.31
C ASN A 315 2.27 -20.16 4.29
N VAL A 316 2.25 -19.78 3.01
CA VAL A 316 1.91 -20.67 1.90
C VAL A 316 3.07 -20.73 0.91
N GLY A 317 3.40 -21.94 0.44
CA GLY A 317 4.45 -22.17 -0.55
C GLY A 317 3.91 -22.81 -1.82
N GLU A 318 3.92 -22.08 -2.93
CA GLU A 318 3.61 -22.60 -4.27
C GLU A 318 4.88 -23.20 -4.91
N GLY A 319 4.88 -24.52 -5.09
CA GLY A 319 6.00 -25.25 -5.68
C GLY A 319 7.20 -25.46 -4.74
N LEU A 320 7.01 -25.26 -3.43
CA LEU A 320 8.01 -25.55 -2.39
C LEU A 320 7.91 -27.01 -1.94
N THR A 321 9.04 -27.58 -1.55
CA THR A 321 9.09 -28.90 -0.89
C THR A 321 8.91 -28.79 0.61
N ALA A 322 9.30 -27.65 1.21
CA ALA A 322 9.14 -27.40 2.64
C ALA A 322 9.06 -25.90 2.93
N MET A 323 8.24 -25.52 3.90
CA MET A 323 8.32 -24.16 4.47
C MET A 323 9.50 -24.04 5.44
N ARG A 324 9.79 -25.10 6.20
CA ARG A 324 10.80 -25.13 7.25
C ARG A 324 12.06 -25.89 6.80
N GLY A 325 13.18 -25.20 6.70
CA GLY A 325 14.51 -25.81 6.59
C GLY A 325 15.03 -26.33 7.94
N SER A 326 15.94 -27.31 7.89
CA SER A 326 16.61 -27.88 9.08
C SER A 326 17.67 -26.94 9.69
N PRO A 327 17.98 -27.08 11.00
CA PRO A 327 17.42 -28.03 11.95
C PRO A 327 16.09 -27.56 12.56
N SER A 328 15.25 -28.50 13.01
CA SER A 328 13.94 -28.18 13.61
C SER A 328 14.03 -27.42 14.94
N SER A 329 15.18 -27.48 15.63
CA SER A 329 15.41 -26.79 16.90
C SER A 329 15.35 -25.26 16.80
N VAL A 330 15.44 -24.68 15.60
CA VAL A 330 15.38 -23.22 15.41
C VAL A 330 13.97 -22.66 15.53
N TYR A 331 12.94 -23.50 15.42
CA TYR A 331 11.55 -23.03 15.40
C TYR A 331 10.98 -22.93 16.81
N ALA A 332 10.33 -21.81 17.09
CA ALA A 332 9.65 -21.53 18.34
C ALA A 332 8.21 -22.06 18.32
N GLY A 333 7.69 -22.41 19.51
CA GLY A 333 6.30 -22.85 19.68
C GLY A 333 5.29 -21.69 19.81
N ALA A 334 5.74 -20.46 19.97
CA ALA A 334 4.88 -19.29 20.19
C ALA A 334 5.43 -18.05 19.48
N ARG A 335 4.52 -17.12 19.17
CA ARG A 335 4.83 -15.83 18.54
C ARG A 335 5.66 -14.95 19.46
N PHE A 336 6.63 -14.25 18.90
CA PHE A 336 7.46 -13.30 19.64
C PHE A 336 6.73 -11.98 19.88
N SER A 337 7.09 -11.32 20.99
CA SER A 337 6.56 -10.03 21.41
C SER A 337 7.69 -9.01 21.67
N PRO A 338 7.45 -7.70 21.49
CA PRO A 338 6.24 -7.10 20.94
C PRO A 338 6.01 -7.54 19.48
N TYR A 339 4.75 -7.50 19.06
CA TYR A 339 4.30 -7.81 17.71
C TYR A 339 3.70 -6.53 17.12
N SER A 340 4.06 -6.18 15.89
CA SER A 340 3.73 -4.86 15.33
C SER A 340 2.41 -4.80 14.56
N MET A 341 1.86 -5.96 14.15
CA MET A 341 0.65 -6.00 13.33
C MET A 341 -0.61 -6.09 14.19
N GLY A 342 -1.64 -5.30 13.87
CA GLY A 342 -2.95 -5.39 14.52
C GLY A 342 -3.76 -6.62 14.11
N SER A 343 -3.56 -7.10 12.87
CA SER A 343 -4.10 -8.35 12.35
C SER A 343 -3.28 -8.83 11.16
N GLU A 344 -3.40 -10.11 10.81
CA GLU A 344 -2.75 -10.73 9.66
C GLU A 344 -3.77 -11.05 8.56
N ASP A 345 -3.38 -10.84 7.31
CA ASP A 345 -4.09 -11.40 6.17
C ASP A 345 -3.77 -12.89 6.00
N SER A 346 -4.65 -13.63 5.30
CA SER A 346 -4.22 -14.90 4.71
C SER A 346 -3.12 -14.65 3.66
N ALA A 347 -2.25 -15.62 3.41
CA ALA A 347 -1.21 -15.48 2.38
C ALA A 347 -1.78 -15.17 0.99
N GLN A 348 -2.99 -15.65 0.68
CA GLN A 348 -3.67 -15.37 -0.59
C GLN A 348 -4.23 -13.94 -0.67
N ASN A 349 -4.77 -13.42 0.43
CA ASN A 349 -5.21 -12.03 0.51
C ASN A 349 -4.01 -11.09 0.43
N ALA A 350 -2.92 -11.43 1.11
CA ALA A 350 -1.64 -10.74 1.02
C ALA A 350 -1.14 -10.70 -0.43
N TYR A 351 -1.17 -11.83 -1.15
CA TYR A 351 -0.82 -11.87 -2.58
C TYR A 351 -1.67 -10.91 -3.41
N SER A 352 -2.99 -10.90 -3.21
CA SER A 352 -3.91 -10.04 -3.96
C SER A 352 -3.64 -8.56 -3.70
N LYS A 353 -3.43 -8.18 -2.43
CA LYS A 353 -3.06 -6.81 -2.04
C LYS A 353 -1.71 -6.38 -2.63
N VAL A 354 -0.70 -7.26 -2.59
CA VAL A 354 0.63 -6.98 -3.15
C VAL A 354 0.58 -6.78 -4.66
N VAL A 355 -0.14 -7.64 -5.40
CA VAL A 355 -0.30 -7.48 -6.86
C VAL A 355 -1.04 -6.19 -7.19
N ALA A 356 -2.07 -5.85 -6.41
CA ALA A 356 -2.85 -4.63 -6.61
C ALA A 356 -2.02 -3.38 -6.35
N ASP A 357 -1.26 -3.32 -5.25
CA ASP A 357 -0.82 -2.05 -4.68
C ASP A 357 0.69 -1.89 -4.46
N ALA A 358 1.50 -2.94 -4.58
CA ALA A 358 2.93 -2.80 -4.29
C ALA A 358 3.69 -1.90 -5.30
N GLY A 359 4.70 -1.19 -4.80
CA GLY A 359 5.63 -0.34 -5.55
C GLY A 359 5.21 1.12 -5.65
N ALA A 360 6.05 1.93 -6.29
CA ALA A 360 5.82 3.36 -6.51
C ALA A 360 4.76 3.62 -7.59
N ASN A 361 3.51 3.28 -7.23
CA ASN A 361 2.37 3.14 -8.13
C ASN A 361 1.39 4.33 -8.10
N ARG A 362 1.68 5.43 -7.41
CA ARG A 362 0.80 6.61 -7.32
C ARG A 362 1.57 7.87 -7.71
N ASN A 363 0.97 8.72 -8.55
CA ASN A 363 1.57 9.97 -9.05
C ASN A 363 0.48 11.02 -9.32
N VAL A 364 0.85 12.30 -9.40
CA VAL A 364 -0.08 13.38 -9.81
C VAL A 364 -0.44 13.23 -11.30
N ALA A 365 -1.74 13.21 -11.57
CA ALA A 365 -2.31 12.95 -12.88
C ALA A 365 -2.56 14.23 -13.69
N ASN A 366 -2.82 15.36 -13.02
CA ASN A 366 -3.24 16.59 -13.66
C ASN A 366 -2.92 17.85 -12.81
N ALA A 367 -3.20 19.02 -13.38
CA ALA A 367 -2.99 20.31 -12.72
C ALA A 367 -3.85 20.53 -11.47
N ALA A 368 -4.96 19.80 -11.32
CA ALA A 368 -5.79 19.86 -10.12
C ALA A 368 -5.18 19.06 -8.94
N GLY A 369 -4.10 18.31 -9.18
CA GLY A 369 -3.43 17.51 -8.16
C GLY A 369 -4.08 16.17 -7.88
N ASP A 370 -5.02 15.72 -8.72
CA ASP A 370 -5.60 14.38 -8.58
C ASP A 370 -4.52 13.30 -8.71
N TYR A 371 -4.59 12.25 -7.90
CA TYR A 371 -3.72 11.10 -8.03
C TYR A 371 -4.22 10.08 -9.05
N ALA A 372 -3.30 9.46 -9.78
CA ALA A 372 -3.54 8.26 -10.56
C ALA A 372 -2.69 7.09 -10.05
N THR A 373 -3.31 5.91 -10.00
CA THR A 373 -2.56 4.66 -9.84
C THR A 373 -1.89 4.29 -11.15
N ARG A 374 -0.56 4.43 -11.21
CA ARG A 374 0.27 4.14 -12.37
C ARG A 374 1.63 3.60 -11.94
N ARG A 375 1.95 2.41 -12.44
CA ARG A 375 3.29 1.82 -12.42
C ARG A 375 3.99 2.10 -13.75
N ASP A 376 5.30 2.31 -13.72
CA ASP A 376 6.09 2.39 -14.95
C ASP A 376 6.33 1.00 -15.56
N ALA A 377 6.98 0.97 -16.73
CA ALA A 377 7.24 -0.26 -17.48
C ALA A 377 8.04 -1.33 -16.70
N VAL A 378 8.91 -0.94 -15.77
CA VAL A 378 9.73 -1.88 -14.99
C VAL A 378 8.91 -2.52 -13.88
N ASP A 379 8.14 -1.73 -13.15
CA ASP A 379 7.29 -2.22 -12.06
C ASP A 379 6.17 -3.12 -12.62
N GLN A 380 5.59 -2.73 -13.77
CA GLN A 380 4.63 -3.57 -14.50
C GLN A 380 5.26 -4.89 -14.95
N ARG A 381 6.47 -4.86 -15.52
CA ARG A 381 7.19 -6.09 -15.91
C ARG A 381 7.44 -7.00 -14.71
N ILE A 382 7.84 -6.45 -13.56
CA ILE A 382 8.07 -7.24 -12.34
C ILE A 382 6.79 -7.95 -11.88
N LEU A 383 5.65 -7.25 -11.88
CA LEU A 383 4.36 -7.88 -11.56
C LEU A 383 3.91 -8.89 -12.60
N ASN A 384 4.11 -8.61 -13.89
CA ASN A 384 3.81 -9.56 -14.95
C ASN A 384 4.67 -10.82 -14.85
N ASN A 385 5.94 -10.67 -14.46
CA ASN A 385 6.84 -11.79 -14.19
C ASN A 385 6.34 -12.63 -13.02
N LEU A 386 5.87 -11.99 -11.95
CA LEU A 386 5.21 -12.69 -10.84
C LEU A 386 4.01 -13.47 -11.36
N THR A 387 3.00 -12.81 -11.95
CA THR A 387 1.72 -13.43 -12.34
C THR A 387 1.88 -14.50 -13.42
N SER A 388 2.83 -14.33 -14.34
CA SER A 388 3.08 -15.26 -15.45
C SER A 388 4.16 -16.30 -15.12
N ARG A 389 4.81 -16.19 -13.96
CA ARG A 389 5.93 -17.03 -13.53
C ARG A 389 7.13 -17.00 -14.52
N THR A 390 7.47 -15.84 -15.07
CA THR A 390 8.50 -15.67 -16.13
C THR A 390 9.74 -14.89 -15.70
N GLY A 391 9.89 -14.55 -14.42
CA GLY A 391 11.04 -13.78 -13.95
C GLY A 391 12.39 -14.45 -14.25
N SER A 392 13.40 -13.64 -14.52
CA SER A 392 14.78 -14.05 -14.76
C SER A 392 15.73 -13.14 -14.00
N PHE A 393 16.91 -13.65 -13.65
CA PHE A 393 17.99 -12.76 -13.22
C PHE A 393 18.32 -11.74 -14.29
N LEU A 394 18.87 -10.60 -13.84
CA LEU A 394 19.36 -9.52 -14.68
C LEU A 394 20.82 -9.22 -14.35
N ASN A 395 21.55 -8.70 -15.33
CA ASN A 395 22.90 -8.20 -15.17
C ASN A 395 22.94 -6.67 -15.15
N GLY A 396 24.01 -6.12 -14.60
CA GLY A 396 24.32 -4.69 -14.68
C GLY A 396 24.61 -4.21 -16.10
N VAL A 397 24.79 -2.91 -16.23
CA VAL A 397 24.95 -2.22 -17.52
C VAL A 397 26.23 -2.69 -18.22
N GLY A 398 26.12 -3.05 -19.51
CA GLY A 398 27.24 -3.52 -20.32
C GLY A 398 27.63 -4.98 -20.06
N LYS A 399 26.80 -5.72 -19.30
CA LYS A 399 27.03 -7.14 -18.96
C LYS A 399 25.95 -8.07 -19.54
N GLY A 400 25.15 -7.61 -20.50
CA GLY A 400 24.14 -8.42 -21.17
C GLY A 400 24.70 -9.74 -21.74
N GLY A 401 23.94 -10.82 -21.60
CA GLY A 401 24.33 -12.18 -22.03
C GLY A 401 25.27 -12.91 -21.06
N THR A 402 25.89 -12.20 -20.11
CA THR A 402 26.79 -12.81 -19.12
C THR A 402 26.03 -13.80 -18.24
N GLY A 403 26.53 -15.02 -18.11
CA GLY A 403 25.82 -16.08 -17.39
C GLY A 403 24.46 -16.48 -17.98
N GLY A 404 24.14 -16.05 -19.22
CA GLY A 404 22.88 -16.33 -19.90
C GLY A 404 21.75 -15.34 -19.62
N TYR A 405 22.01 -14.24 -18.90
CA TYR A 405 20.98 -13.29 -18.47
C TYR A 405 21.06 -11.95 -19.22
N PRO A 406 19.91 -11.28 -19.48
CA PRO A 406 19.91 -9.96 -20.09
C PRO A 406 20.42 -8.91 -19.08
N GLU A 407 20.86 -7.76 -19.59
CA GLU A 407 21.14 -6.61 -18.74
C GLU A 407 19.87 -5.84 -18.37
N ILE A 408 19.95 -5.01 -17.34
CA ILE A 408 18.88 -4.09 -16.96
C ILE A 408 18.61 -3.08 -18.08
N ALA A 409 17.34 -2.73 -18.25
CA ALA A 409 16.90 -1.67 -19.15
C ALA A 409 16.31 -0.52 -18.33
N TRP A 410 16.92 0.67 -18.46
CA TRP A 410 16.42 1.87 -17.80
C TRP A 410 15.08 2.30 -18.42
N PRO A 411 14.01 2.48 -17.64
CA PRO A 411 12.76 3.00 -18.19
C PRO A 411 12.91 4.49 -18.46
N ASN A 412 12.33 4.94 -19.57
CA ASN A 412 12.08 6.36 -19.79
C ASN A 412 10.74 6.70 -19.16
N LEU A 413 10.76 7.47 -18.06
CA LEU A 413 9.53 7.86 -17.37
C LEU A 413 8.80 8.94 -18.16
N ALA A 414 7.54 8.70 -18.50
CA ALA A 414 6.72 9.69 -19.18
C ALA A 414 6.55 10.94 -18.30
N GLY A 415 6.77 12.10 -18.92
CA GLY A 415 6.56 13.40 -18.29
C GLY A 415 5.10 13.64 -17.92
N GLY A 416 4.86 14.61 -17.04
CA GLY A 416 3.52 15.09 -16.74
C GLY A 416 3.52 16.53 -16.29
N GLN A 417 2.31 17.06 -16.13
CA GLN A 417 2.09 18.40 -15.57
C GLN A 417 2.01 18.30 -14.05
N SER A 418 2.78 19.15 -13.35
CA SER A 418 2.66 19.28 -11.90
C SER A 418 1.34 19.93 -11.50
N ALA A 419 0.89 19.68 -10.27
CA ALA A 419 -0.23 20.38 -9.68
C ALA A 419 0.03 21.90 -9.66
N ALA A 420 -1.01 22.70 -9.90
CA ALA A 420 -0.98 24.14 -9.66
C ALA A 420 -1.14 24.38 -8.15
N ASP A 421 -0.28 25.23 -7.61
CA ASP A 421 -0.14 25.52 -6.19
C ASP A 421 0.46 26.93 -6.09
N GLY A 422 -0.44 27.91 -5.97
CA GLY A 422 -0.17 29.33 -6.14
C GLY A 422 0.53 29.95 -4.94
N ASP A 423 0.26 29.45 -3.73
CA ASP A 423 0.84 29.96 -2.49
C ASP A 423 2.05 29.13 -1.97
N ASN A 424 2.35 28.01 -2.63
CA ASN A 424 3.50 27.13 -2.40
C ASN A 424 3.49 26.44 -1.04
N ASP A 425 2.31 26.06 -0.56
CA ASP A 425 2.13 25.36 0.71
C ASP A 425 2.08 23.83 0.58
N GLY A 426 2.15 23.30 -0.65
CA GLY A 426 2.21 21.87 -0.93
C GLY A 426 0.86 21.25 -1.28
N MET A 427 -0.23 22.01 -1.13
CA MET A 427 -1.57 21.59 -1.50
C MET A 427 -1.95 22.19 -2.87
N PRO A 428 -2.61 21.43 -3.76
CA PRO A 428 -3.07 21.97 -5.04
C PRO A 428 -4.20 23.00 -4.86
N ASP A 429 -4.16 24.09 -5.64
CA ASP A 429 -5.17 25.16 -5.61
C ASP A 429 -6.60 24.59 -5.75
N ALA A 430 -6.78 23.59 -6.62
CA ALA A 430 -8.08 22.96 -6.86
C ALA A 430 -8.56 22.13 -5.65
N TRP A 431 -7.64 21.48 -4.94
CA TRP A 431 -7.94 20.72 -3.73
C TRP A 431 -8.31 21.68 -2.59
N GLU A 432 -7.54 22.75 -2.41
CA GLU A 432 -7.86 23.79 -1.41
C GLU A 432 -9.20 24.48 -1.71
N GLN A 433 -9.45 24.84 -2.96
CA GLN A 433 -10.71 25.46 -3.35
C GLN A 433 -11.91 24.54 -3.07
N LYS A 434 -11.74 23.22 -3.19
CA LYS A 434 -12.77 22.22 -2.89
C LYS A 434 -13.08 22.15 -1.39
N TYR A 435 -12.06 22.10 -0.53
CA TYR A 435 -12.24 21.86 0.91
C TYR A 435 -12.35 23.14 1.75
N PHE A 436 -11.70 24.23 1.32
CA PHE A 436 -11.63 25.50 2.07
C PHE A 436 -12.34 26.66 1.38
N GLY A 437 -12.70 26.52 0.10
CA GLY A 437 -13.36 27.58 -0.69
C GLY A 437 -12.44 28.74 -1.09
N ASN A 438 -11.13 28.62 -0.86
CA ASN A 438 -10.08 29.55 -1.29
C ASN A 438 -8.73 28.81 -1.32
N THR A 439 -7.73 29.41 -1.98
CA THR A 439 -6.34 28.91 -2.14
C THR A 439 -5.35 29.63 -1.22
N SER A 440 -5.87 30.26 -0.17
CA SER A 440 -5.12 31.24 0.60
C SER A 440 -5.67 31.37 2.00
N ARG A 441 -5.68 30.30 2.79
CA ARG A 441 -6.01 30.40 4.24
C ARG A 441 -4.94 31.25 4.97
N GLY A 442 -4.85 32.54 4.64
CA GLY A 442 -3.60 33.22 4.27
C GLY A 442 -2.37 33.07 5.16
N SER A 443 -1.49 32.13 4.81
CA SER A 443 -0.04 32.17 5.05
C SER A 443 0.62 30.91 4.47
N ALA A 444 1.91 30.97 4.11
CA ALA A 444 2.78 29.82 3.80
C ALA A 444 2.97 28.83 5.00
N SER A 445 2.04 28.83 5.96
CA SER A 445 2.00 28.07 7.20
C SER A 445 0.87 27.02 7.22
N ASN A 446 0.01 26.95 6.20
CA ASN A 446 -1.22 26.15 6.21
C ASN A 446 -1.01 24.67 5.96
N SER A 447 0.11 24.29 5.37
CA SER A 447 0.54 22.89 5.29
C SER A 447 0.56 22.19 6.65
N SER A 448 0.64 22.96 7.74
CA SER A 448 0.61 22.50 9.13
C SER A 448 -0.75 22.66 9.84
N GLY A 449 -1.76 23.22 9.17
CA GLY A 449 -3.13 23.27 9.67
C GLY A 449 -3.70 21.86 9.85
N ASP A 450 -4.66 21.69 10.74
CA ASP A 450 -5.34 20.43 11.05
C ASP A 450 -6.82 20.80 11.23
N LEU A 451 -7.58 20.78 10.12
CA LEU A 451 -8.92 21.35 10.06
C LEU A 451 -9.92 20.64 10.99
N ASP A 452 -9.81 19.32 11.13
CA ASP A 452 -10.72 18.52 11.96
C ASP A 452 -10.15 18.16 13.36
N GLY A 453 -8.87 18.45 13.61
CA GLY A 453 -8.21 18.26 14.89
C GLY A 453 -7.78 16.82 15.17
N ASP A 454 -7.80 15.94 14.17
CA ASP A 454 -7.47 14.53 14.33
C ASP A 454 -5.95 14.30 14.52
N GLY A 455 -5.12 15.27 14.12
CA GLY A 455 -3.67 15.30 14.29
C GLY A 455 -2.87 15.05 13.01
N TYR A 456 -3.52 14.80 11.88
CA TYR A 456 -2.92 14.92 10.55
C TYR A 456 -3.02 16.35 10.05
N THR A 457 -1.99 16.83 9.36
CA THR A 457 -2.07 18.16 8.76
C THR A 457 -2.87 18.14 7.46
N ASP A 458 -3.42 19.28 7.04
CA ASP A 458 -4.14 19.44 5.77
C ASP A 458 -3.27 18.95 4.57
N LEU A 459 -1.94 19.17 4.63
CA LEU A 459 -1.01 18.61 3.66
C LEU A 459 -0.94 17.08 3.73
N GLU A 460 -0.88 16.49 4.92
CA GLU A 460 -0.93 15.03 5.06
C GLU A 460 -2.24 14.44 4.56
N GLU A 461 -3.36 15.12 4.81
CA GLU A 461 -4.68 14.74 4.29
C GLU A 461 -4.68 14.73 2.75
N TYR A 462 -4.16 15.78 2.12
CA TYR A 462 -3.94 15.79 0.68
C TYR A 462 -3.04 14.62 0.24
N LEU A 463 -1.88 14.43 0.86
CA LEU A 463 -0.92 13.39 0.49
C LEU A 463 -1.47 11.96 0.61
N ASN A 464 -2.43 11.76 1.51
CA ASN A 464 -3.10 10.48 1.76
C ASN A 464 -4.41 10.32 0.96
N GLY A 465 -4.93 11.40 0.40
CA GLY A 465 -6.21 11.42 -0.32
C GLY A 465 -7.40 11.28 0.60
N THR A 466 -7.29 11.76 1.84
CA THR A 466 -8.33 11.77 2.86
C THR A 466 -9.04 13.13 2.91
N ASP A 467 -10.13 13.21 3.68
CA ASP A 467 -10.97 14.41 3.78
C ASP A 467 -10.54 15.23 5.00
N PRO A 468 -9.98 16.44 4.84
CA PRO A 468 -9.50 17.26 5.95
C PRO A 468 -10.61 17.78 6.87
N ALA A 469 -11.88 17.61 6.49
CA ALA A 469 -13.04 17.92 7.34
C ALA A 469 -13.73 16.66 7.90
N GLY A 470 -13.26 15.47 7.49
CA GLY A 470 -13.96 14.20 7.70
C GLY A 470 -13.70 13.55 9.05
N GLY A 471 -12.60 13.90 9.73
CA GLY A 471 -12.13 13.30 10.97
C GLY A 471 -11.75 11.84 10.79
N ILE A 472 -10.47 11.49 10.96
CA ILE A 472 -10.07 10.08 11.05
C ILE A 472 -10.13 9.65 12.52
N THR A 473 -11.05 8.75 12.86
CA THR A 473 -11.02 8.08 14.17
C THR A 473 -9.77 7.22 14.29
N LEU A 474 -8.73 7.74 14.96
CA LEU A 474 -7.52 7.00 15.28
C LEU A 474 -7.85 5.80 16.18
N PRO A 475 -7.22 4.63 15.97
CA PRO A 475 -7.35 3.52 16.90
C PRO A 475 -6.82 3.95 18.27
N SER A 476 -7.65 3.86 19.30
CA SER A 476 -7.23 4.06 20.69
C SER A 476 -6.11 3.08 21.02
N GLU A 477 -5.01 3.55 21.64
CA GLU A 477 -3.94 2.67 22.13
C GLU A 477 -4.52 1.46 22.90
N PRO A 478 -3.89 0.28 22.80
CA PRO A 478 -4.24 -0.82 23.70
C PRO A 478 -3.94 -0.38 25.14
N THR A 479 -5.01 -0.11 25.89
CA THR A 479 -4.95 0.17 27.33
C THR A 479 -4.04 -0.86 28.04
N PRO A 480 -3.10 -0.48 28.92
CA PRO A 480 -2.51 -1.42 29.84
C PRO A 480 -3.65 -2.10 30.61
N GLN A 481 -3.69 -3.42 30.55
CA GLN A 481 -4.73 -4.29 31.10
C GLN A 481 -5.15 -3.80 32.51
N PRO A 482 -6.42 -3.39 32.71
CA PRO A 482 -6.90 -3.01 34.03
C PRO A 482 -6.97 -4.24 34.94
N THR A 483 -6.39 -4.13 36.13
CA THR A 483 -6.64 -5.05 37.24
C THR A 483 -8.10 -4.91 37.66
N ALA A 484 -8.80 -6.05 37.78
CA ALA A 484 -10.22 -6.10 38.09
C ALA A 484 -10.51 -5.67 39.54
N GLN A 485 -11.39 -4.67 39.72
CA GLN A 485 -12.30 -4.64 40.87
C GLN A 485 -13.55 -3.79 40.55
N PRO A 486 -14.78 -4.34 40.68
CA PRO A 486 -16.01 -3.62 40.32
C PRO A 486 -16.54 -2.78 41.49
N THR A 487 -17.05 -1.58 41.20
CA THR A 487 -18.01 -0.88 42.06
C THR A 487 -19.21 -0.40 41.24
N ALA A 488 -20.33 -0.28 41.93
CA ALA A 488 -21.67 -0.42 41.41
C ALA A 488 -22.36 0.89 40.97
N GLN A 489 -23.30 0.69 40.04
CA GLN A 489 -24.61 1.32 39.91
C GLN A 489 -24.77 2.67 39.14
N PRO A 490 -25.71 2.75 38.18
CA PRO A 490 -26.02 3.95 37.39
C PRO A 490 -27.24 4.73 37.91
N THR A 491 -27.23 6.05 37.66
CA THR A 491 -28.39 6.97 37.70
C THR A 491 -28.07 8.09 36.69
N GLY A 492 -28.91 8.64 35.82
CA GLY A 492 -30.32 8.52 35.45
C GLY A 492 -30.58 9.60 34.36
N GLN A 493 -31.48 9.25 33.43
CA GLN A 493 -32.14 9.97 32.30
C GLN A 493 -31.86 11.43 31.84
N PRO A 494 -32.16 11.72 30.55
CA PRO A 494 -31.94 12.99 29.84
C PRO A 494 -33.14 13.95 29.85
N THR A 495 -32.91 15.23 29.55
CA THR A 495 -33.97 16.22 29.25
C THR A 495 -33.81 16.85 27.86
N ALA A 496 -34.92 16.83 27.10
CA ALA A 496 -35.21 17.62 25.90
C ALA A 496 -35.45 19.11 26.26
N GLN A 497 -35.57 20.14 25.41
CA GLN A 497 -36.05 20.36 24.03
C GLN A 497 -35.57 21.78 23.57
N PRO A 498 -35.82 22.23 22.31
CA PRO A 498 -35.16 23.34 21.61
C PRO A 498 -35.91 24.68 21.67
N THR A 499 -35.25 25.75 21.20
CA THR A 499 -35.89 27.02 20.82
C THR A 499 -35.45 27.50 19.44
N ALA A 500 -36.38 28.16 18.74
CA ALA A 500 -36.39 28.43 17.31
C ALA A 500 -36.10 29.91 16.95
N GLN A 501 -35.56 30.08 15.73
CA GLN A 501 -35.88 31.11 14.72
C GLN A 501 -35.37 32.59 14.88
N PRO A 502 -35.41 33.42 13.81
CA PRO A 502 -34.20 33.90 13.11
C PRO A 502 -34.13 35.44 12.99
N THR A 503 -33.02 35.99 12.49
CA THR A 503 -32.97 37.40 12.02
C THR A 503 -32.11 37.57 10.77
N ALA A 504 -32.59 38.48 9.92
CA ALA A 504 -32.21 38.71 8.53
C ALA A 504 -31.04 39.69 8.32
N GLN A 505 -30.37 39.52 7.16
CA GLN A 505 -29.69 40.49 6.27
C GLN A 505 -28.64 41.49 6.84
N PRO A 506 -27.55 41.74 6.08
CA PRO A 506 -27.61 42.82 5.09
C PRO A 506 -26.92 42.55 3.73
N THR A 507 -27.34 43.36 2.76
CA THR A 507 -26.91 43.56 1.36
C THR A 507 -25.52 44.17 1.20
N ALA A 508 -24.79 43.82 0.11
CA ALA A 508 -24.17 44.75 -0.84
C ALA A 508 -23.56 44.03 -2.07
N GLN A 509 -23.68 44.68 -3.22
CA GLN A 509 -23.26 44.34 -4.59
C GLN A 509 -21.73 44.45 -4.78
N PRO A 510 -21.13 43.79 -5.79
CA PRO A 510 -20.55 44.58 -6.88
C PRO A 510 -20.73 44.01 -8.29
N THR A 511 -20.80 44.94 -9.24
CA THR A 511 -20.74 44.82 -10.70
C THR A 511 -19.33 44.51 -11.22
N ALA A 512 -19.20 43.62 -12.21
CA ALA A 512 -18.37 43.80 -13.40
C ALA A 512 -18.63 42.67 -14.43
N GLN A 513 -18.71 43.08 -15.69
CA GLN A 513 -18.93 42.31 -16.91
C GLN A 513 -17.66 41.54 -17.34
N PRO A 514 -17.74 40.32 -17.90
CA PRO A 514 -16.66 39.76 -18.72
C PRO A 514 -16.97 39.86 -20.22
N THR A 515 -15.97 40.33 -20.95
CA THR A 515 -15.84 40.40 -22.40
C THR A 515 -15.73 39.00 -23.00
N ALA A 516 -16.35 38.79 -24.17
CA ALA A 516 -16.26 37.56 -24.94
C ALA A 516 -15.09 37.62 -25.95
N GLU A 517 -14.29 36.55 -26.04
CA GLU A 517 -13.58 36.08 -27.25
C GLU A 517 -13.28 34.56 -27.12
N PRO A 518 -13.06 33.83 -28.23
CA PRO A 518 -13.71 32.54 -28.47
C PRO A 518 -12.94 31.34 -27.90
N THR A 519 -13.65 30.47 -27.18
CA THR A 519 -13.16 29.14 -26.81
C THR A 519 -13.32 28.15 -27.96
N SER A 520 -12.24 27.41 -28.20
CA SER A 520 -12.22 26.18 -29.01
C SER A 520 -13.29 25.17 -28.52
N PRO A 521 -13.78 24.27 -29.39
CA PRO A 521 -14.83 23.33 -29.01
C PRO A 521 -14.40 22.47 -27.81
N PRO A 522 -15.32 22.12 -26.89
CA PRO A 522 -14.98 21.36 -25.70
C PRO A 522 -14.37 20.01 -26.08
N VAL A 523 -13.19 19.71 -25.54
CA VAL A 523 -12.67 18.35 -25.53
C VAL A 523 -13.49 17.59 -24.50
N ASP A 524 -14.31 16.64 -24.96
CA ASP A 524 -15.11 15.75 -24.12
C ASP A 524 -14.18 15.06 -23.09
N PRO A 525 -14.42 15.19 -21.77
CA PRO A 525 -13.53 14.63 -20.77
C PRO A 525 -13.38 13.12 -20.95
N ALA A 526 -12.14 12.63 -20.81
CA ALA A 526 -11.81 11.23 -21.02
C ALA A 526 -12.58 10.32 -20.05
N SER A 527 -13.19 9.25 -20.57
CA SER A 527 -13.87 8.24 -19.77
C SER A 527 -12.88 7.42 -18.94
N LYS A 528 -13.20 7.15 -17.67
CA LYS A 528 -12.42 6.34 -16.73
C LYS A 528 -13.11 4.98 -16.54
N SER A 529 -12.36 3.89 -16.74
CA SER A 529 -12.82 2.52 -16.52
C SER A 529 -12.51 2.04 -15.10
N MET A 530 -13.48 1.41 -14.44
CA MET A 530 -13.37 0.81 -13.11
C MET A 530 -13.83 -0.65 -13.18
N VAL A 531 -13.14 -1.58 -12.53
CA VAL A 531 -13.47 -3.02 -12.56
C VAL A 531 -13.70 -3.53 -11.15
N PHE A 532 -14.86 -4.16 -10.93
CA PHE A 532 -15.27 -4.72 -9.64
C PHE A 532 -15.47 -6.23 -9.76
N THR A 533 -14.96 -7.01 -8.81
CA THR A 533 -15.29 -8.44 -8.68
C THR A 533 -16.55 -8.61 -7.82
N PRO A 534 -17.32 -9.71 -8.00
CA PRO A 534 -18.49 -9.96 -7.17
C PRO A 534 -18.07 -10.19 -5.70
N SER A 535 -18.82 -9.62 -4.77
CA SER A 535 -18.70 -9.92 -3.33
C SER A 535 -19.30 -11.29 -3.00
N ASP A 536 -20.39 -11.63 -3.69
CA ASP A 536 -21.17 -12.86 -3.52
C ASP A 536 -21.62 -13.34 -4.91
N ASP A 537 -21.51 -14.63 -5.20
CA ASP A 537 -22.21 -15.29 -6.29
C ASP A 537 -22.66 -16.71 -5.93
N ALA A 538 -23.78 -17.15 -6.50
CA ALA A 538 -24.26 -18.51 -6.27
C ALA A 538 -25.29 -18.93 -7.31
N SER A 539 -25.22 -20.19 -7.72
CA SER A 539 -26.34 -20.84 -8.43
C SER A 539 -27.41 -21.29 -7.44
N VAL A 540 -28.67 -21.31 -7.88
CA VAL A 540 -29.79 -21.93 -7.19
C VAL A 540 -30.55 -22.83 -8.15
N LEU A 541 -30.86 -24.05 -7.70
CA LEU A 541 -31.37 -25.13 -8.53
C LEU A 541 -32.72 -25.62 -8.00
N GLU A 542 -33.75 -25.58 -8.84
CA GLU A 542 -35.12 -25.97 -8.48
C GLU A 542 -35.23 -27.41 -8.00
N SER A 543 -34.60 -28.34 -8.73
CA SER A 543 -34.65 -29.78 -8.41
C SER A 543 -33.94 -30.14 -7.10
N LYS A 544 -33.08 -29.24 -6.59
CA LYS A 544 -32.34 -29.39 -5.33
C LYS A 544 -32.53 -28.16 -4.46
N ALA A 545 -33.80 -27.82 -4.21
CA ALA A 545 -34.18 -26.50 -3.72
C ALA A 545 -33.58 -26.05 -2.37
N GLY A 546 -33.10 -26.98 -1.54
CA GLY A 546 -32.48 -26.68 -0.25
C GLY A 546 -30.94 -26.61 -0.26
N ASN A 547 -30.31 -26.85 -1.40
CA ASN A 547 -28.85 -26.82 -1.51
C ASN A 547 -28.33 -25.41 -1.78
N ASN A 548 -27.15 -25.13 -1.24
CA ASN A 548 -26.37 -23.95 -1.54
C ASN A 548 -25.23 -24.33 -2.50
N TYR A 549 -24.93 -23.45 -3.45
CA TYR A 549 -23.88 -23.64 -4.46
C TYR A 549 -22.94 -22.42 -4.53
N GLY A 550 -22.82 -21.66 -3.43
CA GLY A 550 -22.01 -20.44 -3.38
C GLY A 550 -20.50 -20.69 -3.27
N SER A 551 -20.05 -21.94 -3.38
CA SER A 551 -18.63 -22.33 -3.39
C SER A 551 -18.25 -23.11 -4.65
N ASP A 552 -19.18 -23.23 -5.59
CA ASP A 552 -18.96 -23.97 -6.83
C ASP A 552 -18.19 -23.08 -7.82
N ASN A 553 -17.21 -23.63 -8.52
CA ASN A 553 -16.40 -22.89 -9.49
C ASN A 553 -17.17 -22.33 -10.71
N PHE A 554 -18.45 -22.66 -10.85
CA PHE A 554 -19.26 -22.33 -12.01
C PHE A 554 -20.65 -21.83 -11.62
N LEU A 555 -21.09 -20.78 -12.31
CA LEU A 555 -22.44 -20.25 -12.29
C LEU A 555 -23.24 -20.83 -13.45
N VAL A 556 -24.41 -21.37 -13.18
CA VAL A 556 -25.19 -22.16 -14.14
C VAL A 556 -26.56 -21.53 -14.39
N VAL A 557 -26.96 -21.43 -15.66
CA VAL A 557 -28.34 -21.12 -16.06
C VAL A 557 -28.91 -22.22 -16.93
N ASP A 558 -30.14 -22.63 -16.62
CA ASP A 558 -30.88 -23.67 -17.34
C ASP A 558 -32.38 -23.47 -17.12
N LYS A 559 -33.21 -23.85 -18.08
CA LYS A 559 -34.67 -23.82 -17.95
C LYS A 559 -35.22 -25.08 -17.29
N GLN A 560 -34.64 -26.27 -17.49
CA GLN A 560 -35.21 -27.53 -16.99
C GLN A 560 -34.16 -28.59 -16.60
N PRO A 561 -34.01 -28.92 -15.30
CA PRO A 561 -34.63 -28.24 -14.15
C PRO A 561 -34.14 -26.79 -14.05
N ALA A 562 -35.01 -25.89 -13.61
CA ALA A 562 -34.67 -24.48 -13.61
C ALA A 562 -33.45 -24.21 -12.71
N THR A 563 -32.42 -23.63 -13.31
CA THR A 563 -31.20 -23.20 -12.66
C THR A 563 -30.96 -21.75 -13.01
N GLU A 564 -30.65 -20.95 -12.01
CA GLU A 564 -30.35 -19.53 -12.16
C GLU A 564 -29.24 -19.17 -11.19
N PHE A 565 -28.56 -18.06 -11.44
CA PHE A 565 -27.56 -17.58 -10.50
C PHE A 565 -27.74 -16.11 -10.15
N TYR A 566 -27.21 -15.78 -8.98
CA TYR A 566 -27.21 -14.45 -8.40
C TYR A 566 -25.78 -13.98 -8.26
N MET A 567 -25.54 -12.70 -8.49
CA MET A 567 -24.26 -12.04 -8.25
C MET A 567 -24.49 -10.72 -7.55
N LYS A 568 -23.60 -10.36 -6.64
CA LYS A 568 -23.63 -9.08 -5.92
C LYS A 568 -22.30 -8.38 -6.10
N PHE A 569 -22.36 -7.11 -6.43
CA PHE A 569 -21.19 -6.26 -6.59
C PHE A 569 -21.26 -5.09 -5.62
N GLN A 570 -20.13 -4.77 -5.00
CA GLN A 570 -19.93 -3.53 -4.28
C GLN A 570 -19.22 -2.55 -5.20
N VAL A 571 -19.94 -1.54 -5.68
CA VAL A 571 -19.39 -0.47 -6.51
C VAL A 571 -19.04 0.69 -5.59
N ASN A 572 -17.76 1.03 -5.53
CA ASN A 572 -17.24 2.13 -4.73
C ASN A 572 -16.25 2.94 -5.57
N GLY A 573 -16.11 4.24 -5.28
CA GLY A 573 -15.14 5.11 -5.94
C GLY A 573 -15.61 5.73 -7.26
N VAL A 574 -16.88 5.58 -7.62
CA VAL A 574 -17.54 6.38 -8.67
C VAL A 574 -17.61 7.84 -8.22
N ASN A 575 -17.77 8.10 -6.91
CA ASN A 575 -17.61 9.43 -6.29
C ASN A 575 -18.42 10.56 -6.97
N GLY A 576 -19.64 10.25 -7.42
CA GLY A 576 -20.53 11.20 -8.08
C GLY A 576 -20.26 11.45 -9.56
N ALA A 577 -19.19 10.87 -10.13
CA ALA A 577 -18.95 10.89 -11.57
C ALA A 577 -20.12 10.23 -12.32
N LYS A 578 -20.47 10.75 -13.49
CA LYS A 578 -21.55 10.21 -14.30
C LYS A 578 -21.16 8.86 -14.85
N VAL A 579 -21.85 7.79 -14.44
CA VAL A 579 -21.71 6.49 -15.09
C VAL A 579 -22.23 6.58 -16.53
N THR A 580 -21.36 6.24 -17.47
CA THR A 580 -21.64 6.25 -18.91
C THR A 580 -21.78 4.85 -19.51
N SER A 581 -21.19 3.84 -18.88
CA SER A 581 -21.39 2.43 -19.18
C SER A 581 -21.18 1.62 -17.92
N ALA A 582 -21.96 0.56 -17.69
CA ALA A 582 -21.68 -0.45 -16.68
C ALA A 582 -22.04 -1.82 -17.26
N LYS A 583 -21.09 -2.75 -17.29
CA LYS A 583 -21.26 -4.06 -17.94
C LYS A 583 -20.71 -5.17 -17.08
N ILE A 584 -21.52 -6.19 -16.86
CA ILE A 584 -21.05 -7.42 -16.22
C ILE A 584 -20.46 -8.33 -17.29
N ARG A 585 -19.19 -8.70 -17.17
CA ARG A 585 -18.47 -9.60 -18.05
C ARG A 585 -18.39 -10.98 -17.40
N LEU A 586 -18.85 -12.00 -18.12
CA LEU A 586 -18.80 -13.40 -17.70
C LEU A 586 -18.03 -14.24 -18.70
N PHE A 587 -17.11 -15.08 -18.23
CA PHE A 587 -16.36 -15.98 -19.09
C PHE A 587 -17.10 -17.31 -19.25
N CYS A 588 -17.45 -17.64 -20.49
CA CYS A 588 -18.25 -18.83 -20.81
C CYS A 588 -17.40 -20.09 -20.73
N LYS A 589 -17.84 -21.06 -19.91
CA LYS A 589 -17.25 -22.39 -19.77
C LYS A 589 -17.99 -23.46 -20.56
N ASP A 590 -19.28 -23.27 -20.81
CA ASP A 590 -20.10 -24.24 -21.56
C ASP A 590 -21.07 -23.51 -22.51
N SER A 591 -21.11 -23.96 -23.76
CA SER A 591 -21.77 -23.24 -24.85
C SER A 591 -23.27 -23.44 -24.84
N SER A 592 -24.05 -22.38 -25.08
CA SER A 592 -25.50 -22.47 -25.21
C SER A 592 -26.05 -21.59 -26.33
N ALA A 593 -27.24 -21.94 -26.82
CA ALA A 593 -28.00 -21.09 -27.73
C ALA A 593 -28.52 -19.81 -27.06
N GLU A 594 -28.60 -19.78 -25.72
CA GLU A 594 -28.97 -18.59 -24.95
C GLU A 594 -28.18 -18.52 -23.64
N GLY A 595 -27.31 -17.51 -23.52
CA GLY A 595 -26.47 -17.25 -22.35
C GLY A 595 -27.20 -16.68 -21.15
N GLY A 596 -28.40 -16.14 -21.38
CA GLY A 596 -29.35 -15.80 -20.33
C GLY A 596 -29.89 -14.38 -20.39
N LYS A 597 -30.78 -14.10 -19.46
CA LYS A 597 -31.52 -12.85 -19.29
C LYS A 597 -31.31 -12.34 -17.88
N LEU A 598 -30.80 -11.12 -17.76
CA LEU A 598 -30.46 -10.46 -16.52
C LEU A 598 -31.62 -9.60 -16.01
N LYS A 599 -31.92 -9.70 -14.73
CA LYS A 599 -32.84 -8.84 -13.98
C LYS A 599 -32.20 -8.29 -12.70
N PHE A 600 -32.71 -7.17 -12.22
CA PHE A 600 -32.33 -6.60 -10.93
C PHE A 600 -32.99 -7.36 -9.77
N VAL A 601 -32.26 -7.56 -8.69
CA VAL A 601 -32.74 -8.23 -7.48
C VAL A 601 -33.27 -7.18 -6.50
N LYS A 602 -34.40 -7.47 -5.86
CA LYS A 602 -35.17 -6.52 -5.05
C LYS A 602 -34.40 -5.94 -3.86
N ASN A 603 -33.50 -6.73 -3.25
CA ASN A 603 -32.70 -6.33 -2.08
C ASN A 603 -31.32 -7.02 -2.10
N ASN A 604 -30.43 -6.58 -1.21
CA ASN A 604 -29.06 -7.06 -1.09
C ASN A 604 -28.82 -7.95 0.14
N ASP A 605 -29.88 -8.42 0.82
CA ASP A 605 -29.79 -9.04 2.14
C ASP A 605 -29.34 -10.51 2.08
N TRP A 606 -29.50 -11.16 0.91
CA TRP A 606 -29.09 -12.53 0.69
C TRP A 606 -27.58 -12.72 0.93
N LYS A 607 -27.17 -13.90 1.39
CA LYS A 607 -25.75 -14.23 1.64
C LYS A 607 -25.36 -15.43 0.79
N GLU A 608 -24.18 -15.36 0.18
CA GLU A 608 -23.65 -16.42 -0.68
C GLU A 608 -23.75 -17.81 -0.07
N GLY A 609 -23.26 -18.00 1.16
CA GLY A 609 -23.27 -19.31 1.84
C GLY A 609 -24.64 -19.76 2.37
N GLN A 610 -25.70 -18.99 2.14
CA GLN A 610 -27.04 -19.26 2.68
C GLN A 610 -28.14 -19.26 1.61
N ILE A 611 -27.88 -18.73 0.42
CA ILE A 611 -28.87 -18.67 -0.66
C ILE A 611 -29.13 -20.07 -1.23
N THR A 612 -30.39 -20.38 -1.47
CA THR A 612 -30.92 -21.64 -1.99
C THR A 612 -32.12 -21.29 -2.86
N TRP A 613 -32.65 -22.26 -3.61
CA TRP A 613 -33.88 -22.01 -4.38
C TRP A 613 -35.05 -21.58 -3.49
N LYS A 614 -35.11 -22.06 -2.25
CA LYS A 614 -36.19 -21.78 -1.29
C LYS A 614 -36.19 -20.35 -0.74
N ASN A 615 -35.03 -19.71 -0.64
CA ASN A 615 -34.87 -18.40 0.01
C ASN A 615 -34.19 -17.36 -0.91
N LYS A 616 -34.08 -17.65 -2.20
CA LYS A 616 -33.58 -16.71 -3.20
C LYS A 616 -34.43 -15.43 -3.18
N PRO A 617 -33.80 -14.25 -3.30
CA PRO A 617 -34.52 -12.98 -3.31
C PRO A 617 -35.31 -12.80 -4.61
N ASP A 618 -36.46 -12.14 -4.51
CA ASP A 618 -37.27 -11.78 -5.68
C ASP A 618 -36.54 -10.79 -6.61
N THR A 619 -36.93 -10.77 -7.88
CA THR A 619 -36.49 -9.75 -8.85
C THR A 619 -37.54 -8.67 -9.07
N VAL A 620 -37.09 -7.48 -9.50
CA VAL A 620 -37.97 -6.35 -9.83
C VAL A 620 -37.71 -5.87 -11.26
N GLY A 621 -38.76 -5.33 -11.89
CA GLY A 621 -38.69 -4.78 -13.24
C GLY A 621 -38.58 -5.82 -14.37
N ASP A 622 -38.40 -5.28 -15.57
CA ASP A 622 -38.25 -6.05 -16.81
C ASP A 622 -36.82 -6.60 -16.96
N VAL A 623 -36.61 -7.40 -18.00
CA VAL A 623 -35.26 -7.86 -18.37
C VAL A 623 -34.42 -6.65 -18.77
N VAL A 624 -33.30 -6.46 -18.08
CA VAL A 624 -32.41 -5.30 -18.24
C VAL A 624 -31.45 -5.53 -19.38
N SER A 625 -30.96 -6.76 -19.51
CA SER A 625 -30.04 -7.17 -20.55
C SER A 625 -30.15 -8.66 -20.82
N LYS A 626 -29.74 -9.08 -22.02
CA LYS A 626 -29.73 -10.47 -22.44
C LYS A 626 -28.48 -10.74 -23.27
N VAL A 627 -27.96 -11.95 -23.14
CA VAL A 627 -26.94 -12.48 -24.04
C VAL A 627 -27.56 -13.67 -24.76
N GLU A 628 -27.45 -13.64 -26.08
CA GLU A 628 -27.97 -14.70 -26.96
C GLU A 628 -26.99 -15.88 -26.98
N LYS A 629 -26.61 -16.39 -28.15
CA LYS A 629 -25.71 -17.55 -28.23
C LYS A 629 -24.37 -17.29 -27.55
N VAL A 630 -23.97 -18.23 -26.69
CA VAL A 630 -22.66 -18.24 -26.03
C VAL A 630 -21.82 -19.44 -26.40
N VAL A 631 -20.50 -19.23 -26.46
CA VAL A 631 -19.49 -20.20 -26.87
C VAL A 631 -18.40 -20.26 -25.81
N GLU A 632 -17.98 -21.47 -25.48
CA GLU A 632 -16.90 -21.74 -24.53
C GLU A 632 -15.62 -20.94 -24.88
N GLY A 633 -14.94 -20.45 -23.85
CA GLY A 633 -13.68 -19.71 -23.98
C GLY A 633 -13.85 -18.22 -24.32
N THR A 634 -15.09 -17.70 -24.29
CA THR A 634 -15.41 -16.33 -24.70
C THR A 634 -16.01 -15.52 -23.55
N TRP A 635 -15.63 -14.24 -23.44
CA TRP A 635 -16.26 -13.27 -22.54
C TRP A 635 -17.56 -12.73 -23.15
N TYR A 636 -18.62 -12.68 -22.35
CA TYR A 636 -19.90 -12.08 -22.72
C TYR A 636 -20.27 -10.96 -21.76
N GLU A 637 -20.91 -9.90 -22.29
CA GLU A 637 -21.24 -8.70 -21.53
C GLU A 637 -22.75 -8.55 -21.37
N PHE A 638 -23.19 -8.34 -20.13
CA PHE A 638 -24.55 -7.90 -19.81
C PHE A 638 -24.51 -6.42 -19.44
N ASP A 639 -25.06 -5.57 -20.29
CA ASP A 639 -25.23 -4.14 -20.00
C ASP A 639 -26.17 -3.89 -18.81
N VAL A 640 -25.66 -3.25 -17.77
CA VAL A 640 -26.39 -2.86 -16.55
C VAL A 640 -26.27 -1.37 -16.28
N THR A 641 -25.92 -0.57 -17.29
CA THR A 641 -25.70 0.88 -17.20
C THR A 641 -26.90 1.62 -16.60
N SER A 642 -28.12 1.16 -16.89
CA SER A 642 -29.35 1.75 -16.35
C SER A 642 -29.57 1.50 -14.86
N LEU A 643 -28.83 0.57 -14.26
CA LEU A 643 -28.97 0.18 -12.85
C LEU A 643 -27.80 0.66 -11.99
N VAL A 644 -26.58 0.57 -12.51
CA VAL A 644 -25.36 0.99 -11.81
C VAL A 644 -25.08 2.44 -12.19
N THR A 645 -25.64 3.38 -11.42
CA THR A 645 -25.53 4.82 -11.70
C THR A 645 -24.59 5.56 -10.75
N GLY A 646 -23.94 4.84 -9.84
CA GLY A 646 -23.10 5.42 -8.78
C GLY A 646 -22.59 4.35 -7.82
N ASP A 647 -22.05 4.81 -6.69
CA ASP A 647 -21.60 3.93 -5.62
C ASP A 647 -22.78 3.24 -4.92
N GLY A 648 -22.59 1.98 -4.52
CA GLY A 648 -23.61 1.18 -3.86
C GLY A 648 -23.41 -0.33 -4.04
N THR A 649 -24.27 -1.09 -3.36
CA THR A 649 -24.34 -2.55 -3.53
C THR A 649 -25.43 -2.89 -4.54
N PHE A 650 -25.09 -3.68 -5.56
CA PHE A 650 -26.01 -4.07 -6.63
C PHE A 650 -26.08 -5.59 -6.76
N SER A 651 -27.29 -6.14 -6.70
CA SER A 651 -27.54 -7.57 -6.88
C SER A 651 -28.28 -7.84 -8.18
N PHE A 652 -27.83 -8.86 -8.91
CA PHE A 652 -28.36 -9.25 -10.20
C PHE A 652 -28.71 -10.74 -10.22
N ARG A 653 -29.75 -11.10 -10.96
CA ARG A 653 -30.11 -12.49 -11.25
C ARG A 653 -30.00 -12.71 -12.76
N ILE A 654 -29.38 -13.81 -13.16
CA ILE A 654 -29.41 -14.30 -14.54
C ILE A 654 -30.14 -15.64 -14.58
N HIS A 655 -31.02 -15.78 -15.58
CA HIS A 655 -31.74 -17.01 -15.87
C HIS A 655 -31.79 -17.27 -17.36
N SER A 656 -31.98 -18.53 -17.77
CA SER A 656 -32.17 -18.88 -19.17
C SER A 656 -33.55 -19.52 -19.38
N PRO A 657 -34.28 -19.16 -20.44
CA PRO A 657 -35.46 -19.89 -20.90
C PRO A 657 -35.09 -21.00 -21.91
N ASN A 658 -33.81 -21.37 -22.02
CA ASN A 658 -33.34 -22.44 -22.88
C ASN A 658 -33.05 -23.71 -22.05
N ASP A 659 -33.40 -24.87 -22.60
CA ASP A 659 -33.19 -26.18 -21.94
C ASP A 659 -31.77 -26.74 -22.20
N ASN A 660 -30.90 -25.99 -22.90
CA ASN A 660 -29.47 -26.25 -22.97
C ASN A 660 -28.75 -25.26 -22.04
N ASN A 661 -28.12 -25.77 -20.98
CA ASN A 661 -27.51 -24.95 -19.96
C ASN A 661 -26.34 -24.11 -20.50
N ALA A 662 -26.14 -22.92 -19.92
CA ALA A 662 -24.90 -22.15 -20.08
C ALA A 662 -24.18 -22.10 -18.74
N ASN A 663 -22.86 -22.34 -18.76
CA ASN A 663 -22.03 -22.27 -17.57
C ASN A 663 -21.02 -21.15 -17.71
N TYR A 664 -20.88 -20.36 -16.66
CA TYR A 664 -19.88 -19.32 -16.52
C TYR A 664 -18.96 -19.63 -15.35
N PHE A 665 -17.75 -19.08 -15.35
CA PHE A 665 -16.91 -19.14 -14.16
C PHE A 665 -17.51 -18.28 -13.04
N SER A 666 -17.53 -18.82 -11.82
CA SER A 666 -17.85 -18.08 -10.60
C SER A 666 -16.62 -17.32 -10.08
N LYS A 667 -16.77 -16.62 -8.97
CA LYS A 667 -15.66 -15.96 -8.27
C LYS A 667 -14.63 -16.96 -7.71
N GLU A 668 -15.02 -18.19 -7.39
CA GLU A 668 -14.11 -19.30 -7.02
C GLU A 668 -13.35 -19.84 -8.23
N GLY A 669 -13.88 -19.59 -9.44
CA GLY A 669 -13.26 -19.95 -10.70
C GLY A 669 -12.04 -19.10 -11.05
N ASN A 670 -11.19 -19.61 -11.96
CA ASN A 670 -9.96 -18.92 -12.41
C ASN A 670 -10.17 -17.80 -13.45
N LYS A 671 -11.44 -17.49 -13.77
CA LYS A 671 -11.89 -16.44 -14.71
C LYS A 671 -13.12 -15.73 -14.13
N SER A 672 -12.97 -15.19 -12.92
CA SER A 672 -14.07 -14.61 -12.13
C SER A 672 -14.87 -13.55 -12.89
N PRO A 673 -16.18 -13.41 -12.62
CA PRO A 673 -17.00 -12.32 -13.13
C PRO A 673 -16.42 -10.93 -12.85
N GLU A 674 -16.63 -9.99 -13.76
CA GLU A 674 -16.22 -8.58 -13.60
C GLU A 674 -17.41 -7.66 -13.85
N LEU A 675 -17.59 -6.61 -13.05
CA LEU A 675 -18.43 -5.47 -13.39
C LEU A 675 -17.52 -4.32 -13.81
N VAL A 676 -17.55 -3.96 -15.09
CA VAL A 676 -16.76 -2.87 -15.67
C VAL A 676 -17.63 -1.63 -15.80
N VAL A 677 -17.26 -0.55 -15.11
CA VAL A 677 -17.99 0.72 -15.05
C VAL A 677 -17.13 1.82 -15.67
N GLU A 678 -17.62 2.42 -16.75
CA GLU A 678 -17.04 3.61 -17.38
C GLU A 678 -17.73 4.85 -16.85
N VAL A 679 -16.97 5.78 -16.31
CA VAL A 679 -17.48 7.05 -15.78
C VAL A 679 -16.90 8.23 -16.55
N LYS A 680 -17.69 9.28 -16.70
CA LYS A 680 -17.21 10.60 -17.10
C LYS A 680 -17.36 11.56 -15.91
N PRO A 681 -16.42 12.49 -15.73
CA PRO A 681 -16.52 13.54 -14.71
C PRO A 681 -17.86 14.28 -14.76
#